data_AF-F2LM71-F1
#
_entry.id   AF-F2LM71-F1
#
_cell.length_a   1.000
_cell.length_b   1.000
_cell.length_c   1.000
_cell.angle_alpha   90.00
_cell.angle_beta   90.00
_cell.angle_gamma   90.00
#
_symmetry.space_group_name_H-M   'P 1'
#
loop_
_entity.id
_entity.type
_entity.pdbx_description
1 polymer ?
#
loop_
_entity_poly.entity_id
_entity_poly.type
_entity_poly.pdbx_seq_one_letter_code
_entity_poly.pdbx_strand_id
1 'polypeptide(L)'
;MDTPVHVSGSIPQNPPLISDRDLSHLAADQAALRALVQAAVNVELFTVPIYMCAMKSIQGTHAINAKDISYYQGRVWPGRSIGQIPAAPPVELANQTAYNLLFSVFIDEMLHLQMAANLCSALGVKPNFNSPALQDEQYNWICYGPDKTVIPHIIDLRDLKPNPVNPVPAAVDLTALTPSQTALFEIIEQDHATALASIKPSTGYFPAVPFDGWTAQSTEVDLPMFGTIGWMYYCLLQYTNIAYTDGQTLWEKCFAGAVGQRDLFNSKSSGHPMAEYPGMPSQITFTGALDAHIQAMLMMWAICDQGEGGIDWDTIQAFVGKVQQRANQRRMALAAANANVLLQFQPSQPALEADYPSYSDTGTREPHSDDATARVPNGTLNHFERFHKIAEQLGSLRTWQHWHQAGNSWSASMLTTADYDPAKAPTNIPTPEAVATALNELKTGMPSATLDNVVQGALAGITTVLSSSWGDTTVQFPFPSMVGSGDRMALYWAVYGSAPSLREASASSGTGTQGEALMHACQSLALDGSGGDCAAQAVYHSCKGSNHCATQGGCGFVQSVSGGGNCSQSAGSAGSCGHPSTMASGKGGCGAPTLYSAPADNRCNGFGGCAVPISASQLYPSSGTMQLFDFKADGTPEPLTSTEGDATVIVTLDFAVGDSVYDVAWGALEKVWAHRNPGQPALAKPLPTTLRIALPPST
;
A
#
# COMPACT_ATOMS: atom_id res chain seq x y z
N MET A 1 -22.28 42.26 -10.36
CA MET A 1 -22.59 41.27 -9.31
C MET A 1 -23.33 40.18 -10.03
N ASP A 2 -22.58 39.29 -10.66
CA ASP A 2 -23.14 38.15 -11.36
C ASP A 2 -23.24 37.02 -10.36
N THR A 3 -24.47 36.60 -10.08
CA THR A 3 -24.77 35.38 -9.33
C THR A 3 -23.99 34.22 -9.97
N PRO A 4 -23.27 33.38 -9.20
CA PRO A 4 -22.62 32.20 -9.76
C PRO A 4 -23.69 31.35 -10.45
N VAL A 5 -23.49 31.08 -11.74
CA VAL A 5 -24.33 30.12 -12.47
C VAL A 5 -24.02 28.76 -11.85
N HIS A 6 -24.94 28.25 -11.02
CA HIS A 6 -24.96 26.84 -10.66
C HIS A 6 -25.03 26.05 -11.96
N VAL A 7 -23.95 25.38 -12.33
CA VAL A 7 -23.94 24.50 -13.49
C VAL A 7 -24.79 23.30 -13.12
N SER A 8 -26.03 23.28 -13.63
CA SER A 8 -26.94 22.15 -13.53
C SER A 8 -26.63 21.18 -14.68
N GLY A 9 -25.92 20.08 -14.41
CA GLY A 9 -25.58 19.06 -15.41
C GLY A 9 -24.16 18.50 -15.23
N SER A 10 -23.80 17.50 -16.03
CA SER A 10 -22.48 16.84 -16.08
C SER A 10 -21.32 17.85 -16.13
N ILE A 11 -20.10 17.39 -15.80
CA ILE A 11 -18.88 18.19 -15.98
C ILE A 11 -18.89 18.80 -17.40
N PRO A 12 -18.67 20.13 -17.55
CA PRO A 12 -18.85 20.79 -18.84
C PRO A 12 -17.88 20.28 -19.91
N GLN A 13 -18.43 19.76 -21.00
CA GLN A 13 -17.67 19.35 -22.22
C GLN A 13 -16.88 20.49 -22.86
N ASN A 14 -17.36 21.72 -22.68
CA ASN A 14 -16.70 22.94 -23.12
C ASN A 14 -16.48 23.85 -21.91
N PRO A 15 -15.46 23.57 -21.09
CA PRO A 15 -15.21 24.31 -19.87
C PRO A 15 -15.01 25.80 -20.18
N PRO A 16 -15.57 26.73 -19.36
CA PRO A 16 -15.20 28.13 -19.47
C PRO A 16 -13.72 28.26 -19.15
N LEU A 17 -12.96 28.81 -20.09
CA LEU A 17 -11.51 28.97 -19.99
C LEU A 17 -11.17 30.38 -19.51
N ILE A 18 -10.20 30.47 -18.61
CA ILE A 18 -9.72 31.73 -18.08
C ILE A 18 -8.50 32.17 -18.90
N SER A 19 -8.65 33.22 -19.69
CA SER A 19 -7.56 33.86 -20.43
C SER A 19 -7.32 35.29 -19.93
N ASP A 20 -6.16 35.83 -20.29
CA ASP A 20 -5.78 37.21 -20.01
C ASP A 20 -5.88 37.58 -18.52
N ARG A 21 -5.67 36.60 -17.63
CA ARG A 21 -5.71 36.81 -16.19
C ARG A 21 -4.54 37.69 -15.76
N ASP A 22 -4.82 38.68 -14.92
CA ASP A 22 -3.81 39.60 -14.42
C ASP A 22 -2.78 38.86 -13.55
N LEU A 23 -1.49 39.18 -13.74
CA LEU A 23 -0.38 38.55 -13.01
C LEU A 23 -0.42 38.81 -11.49
N SER A 24 -1.16 39.82 -11.02
CA SER A 24 -1.39 40.05 -9.59
C SER A 24 -2.10 38.88 -8.89
N HIS A 25 -2.81 38.02 -9.64
CA HIS A 25 -3.45 36.83 -9.10
C HIS A 25 -2.55 35.59 -9.04
N LEU A 26 -1.40 35.62 -9.73
CA LEU A 26 -0.53 34.45 -9.92
C LEU A 26 -0.19 33.75 -8.60
N ALA A 27 0.16 34.50 -7.56
CA ALA A 27 0.53 33.91 -6.27
C ALA A 27 -0.64 33.16 -5.59
N ALA A 28 -1.87 33.68 -5.72
CA ALA A 28 -3.06 33.01 -5.21
C ALA A 28 -3.37 31.74 -6.02
N ASP A 29 -3.29 31.81 -7.35
CA ASP A 29 -3.56 30.65 -8.19
C ASP A 29 -2.49 29.56 -8.04
N GLN A 30 -1.22 29.94 -7.82
CA GLN A 30 -0.15 29.02 -7.44
C GLN A 30 -0.45 28.30 -6.13
N ALA A 31 -0.93 29.03 -5.12
CA ALA A 31 -1.33 28.43 -3.85
C ALA A 31 -2.50 27.44 -4.03
N ALA A 32 -3.50 27.80 -4.84
CA ALA A 32 -4.63 26.92 -5.13
C ALA A 32 -4.21 25.65 -5.88
N LEU A 33 -3.34 25.78 -6.89
CA LEU A 33 -2.80 24.64 -7.63
C LEU A 33 -2.02 23.69 -6.71
N ARG A 34 -1.17 24.23 -5.82
CA ARG A 34 -0.42 23.43 -4.83
C ARG A 34 -1.35 22.71 -3.85
N ALA A 35 -2.38 23.39 -3.37
CA ALA A 35 -3.38 22.81 -2.49
C ALA A 35 -4.16 21.68 -3.19
N LEU A 36 -4.59 21.88 -4.44
CA LEU A 36 -5.32 20.87 -5.21
C LEU A 36 -4.52 19.60 -5.49
N VAL A 37 -3.24 19.71 -5.86
CA VAL A 37 -2.43 18.50 -6.11
C VAL A 37 -2.12 17.73 -4.82
N GLN A 38 -2.03 18.42 -3.68
CA GLN A 38 -1.94 17.74 -2.39
C GLN A 38 -3.29 17.11 -1.97
N ALA A 39 -4.42 17.78 -2.23
CA ALA A 39 -5.74 17.21 -1.99
C ALA A 39 -6.01 15.95 -2.84
N ALA A 40 -5.50 15.91 -4.08
CA ALA A 40 -5.46 14.70 -4.89
C ALA A 40 -4.72 13.57 -4.16
N VAL A 41 -3.49 13.80 -3.67
CA VAL A 41 -2.75 12.80 -2.87
C VAL A 41 -3.55 12.37 -1.63
N ASN A 42 -4.22 13.31 -0.96
CA ASN A 42 -4.98 13.01 0.25
C ASN A 42 -6.20 12.13 -0.04
N VAL A 43 -6.95 12.36 -1.12
CA VAL A 43 -8.15 11.56 -1.41
C VAL A 43 -7.79 10.15 -1.86
N GLU A 44 -6.77 9.97 -2.73
CA GLU A 44 -6.34 8.63 -3.14
C GLU A 44 -5.68 7.86 -1.98
N LEU A 45 -5.08 8.56 -1.00
CA LEU A 45 -4.55 7.91 0.19
C LEU A 45 -5.66 7.56 1.20
N PHE A 46 -6.75 8.33 1.23
CA PHE A 46 -7.91 8.08 2.07
C PHE A 46 -8.68 6.82 1.62
N THR A 47 -8.74 6.51 0.34
CA THR A 47 -9.44 5.30 -0.16
C THR A 47 -8.69 4.01 0.20
N VAL A 48 -7.35 4.04 0.24
CA VAL A 48 -6.49 2.86 0.45
C VAL A 48 -6.79 2.10 1.76
N PRO A 49 -6.75 2.70 2.97
CA PRO A 49 -7.06 1.96 4.20
C PRO A 49 -8.51 1.50 4.31
N ILE A 50 -9.47 2.31 3.85
CA ILE A 50 -10.89 2.00 4.00
C ILE A 50 -11.32 0.85 3.07
N TYR A 51 -10.82 0.83 1.82
CA TYR A 51 -11.05 -0.28 0.89
C TYR A 51 -10.32 -1.55 1.33
N MET A 52 -9.07 -1.43 1.79
CA MET A 52 -8.33 -2.56 2.35
C MET A 52 -9.04 -3.16 3.57
N CYS A 53 -9.55 -2.33 4.49
CA CYS A 53 -10.24 -2.80 5.69
C CYS A 53 -11.47 -3.64 5.34
N ALA A 54 -12.33 -3.13 4.45
CA ALA A 54 -13.53 -3.86 4.02
C ALA A 54 -13.17 -5.12 3.22
N MET A 55 -12.20 -5.05 2.31
CA MET A 55 -11.69 -6.21 1.56
C MET A 55 -11.22 -7.33 2.49
N LYS A 56 -10.41 -6.99 3.50
CA LYS A 56 -9.88 -7.96 4.48
C LYS A 56 -10.93 -8.45 5.48
N SER A 57 -12.09 -7.80 5.56
CA SER A 57 -13.22 -8.29 6.36
C SER A 57 -13.93 -9.50 5.74
N ILE A 58 -13.78 -9.74 4.43
CA ILE A 58 -14.38 -10.89 3.74
C ILE A 58 -13.74 -12.18 4.29
N GLN A 59 -14.57 -13.11 4.75
CA GLN A 59 -14.09 -14.33 5.39
C GLN A 59 -13.44 -15.28 4.38
N GLY A 60 -12.33 -15.89 4.77
CA GLY A 60 -11.66 -16.90 3.98
C GLY A 60 -10.26 -17.18 4.48
N THR A 61 -9.59 -18.10 3.81
CA THR A 61 -8.20 -18.46 4.07
C THR A 61 -7.44 -18.46 2.74
N HIS A 62 -6.13 -18.36 2.80
CA HIS A 62 -5.25 -18.45 1.63
C HIS A 62 -4.12 -19.44 1.89
N ALA A 63 -3.65 -20.08 0.82
CA ALA A 63 -2.43 -20.86 0.85
C ALA A 63 -1.22 -19.93 0.67
N ILE A 64 -0.07 -20.37 1.18
CA ILE A 64 1.22 -19.75 0.84
C ILE A 64 1.92 -20.68 -0.12
N ASN A 65 2.05 -20.22 -1.36
CA ASN A 65 2.66 -20.95 -2.45
C ASN A 65 3.75 -20.08 -3.08
N ALA A 66 4.71 -20.75 -3.71
CA ALA A 66 5.80 -20.11 -4.43
C ALA A 66 6.41 -21.14 -5.38
N LYS A 67 7.06 -20.66 -6.44
CA LYS A 67 7.76 -21.54 -7.39
C LYS A 67 8.71 -22.49 -6.66
N ASP A 68 8.61 -23.78 -6.97
CA ASP A 68 9.47 -24.84 -6.44
C ASP A 68 9.43 -25.00 -4.90
N ILE A 69 8.43 -24.42 -4.21
CA ILE A 69 8.22 -24.55 -2.77
C ILE A 69 6.98 -25.40 -2.49
N SER A 70 7.14 -26.43 -1.65
CA SER A 70 6.06 -27.36 -1.27
C SER A 70 5.93 -27.60 0.23
N TYR A 71 6.76 -26.98 1.07
CA TYR A 71 6.77 -27.25 2.52
C TYR A 71 5.51 -26.75 3.26
N TYR A 72 4.66 -25.94 2.63
CA TYR A 72 3.35 -25.56 3.17
C TYR A 72 2.18 -26.29 2.50
N GLN A 73 2.44 -27.35 1.71
CA GLN A 73 1.39 -28.07 0.99
C GLN A 73 0.19 -28.41 1.91
N GLY A 74 -1.00 -28.06 1.43
CA GLY A 74 -2.25 -28.23 2.15
C GLY A 74 -2.45 -27.39 3.42
N ARG A 75 -1.54 -26.48 3.80
CA ARG A 75 -1.77 -25.52 4.90
C ARG A 75 -2.37 -24.22 4.36
N VAL A 76 -3.27 -23.61 5.12
CA VAL A 76 -3.85 -22.29 4.83
C VAL A 76 -3.88 -21.41 6.07
N TRP A 77 -3.86 -20.09 5.87
CA TRP A 77 -3.88 -19.09 6.93
C TRP A 77 -5.08 -18.15 6.83
N PRO A 78 -5.48 -17.50 7.93
CA PRO A 78 -6.58 -16.55 7.93
C PRO A 78 -6.36 -15.39 6.94
N GLY A 79 -7.44 -14.99 6.27
CA GLY A 79 -7.43 -13.95 5.24
C GLY A 79 -7.61 -14.56 3.87
N ARG A 80 -8.53 -14.03 3.07
CA ARG A 80 -8.70 -14.44 1.67
C ARG A 80 -7.61 -13.79 0.80
N SER A 81 -7.24 -14.47 -0.28
CA SER A 81 -6.43 -13.91 -1.37
C SER A 81 -7.27 -13.78 -2.65
N ILE A 82 -6.73 -13.07 -3.63
CA ILE A 82 -7.25 -13.15 -5.00
C ILE A 82 -7.13 -14.57 -5.54
N GLY A 83 -7.92 -14.89 -6.56
CA GLY A 83 -7.91 -16.21 -7.16
C GLY A 83 -9.02 -16.44 -8.18
N GLN A 84 -8.99 -17.62 -8.79
CA GLN A 84 -10.08 -18.11 -9.63
C GLN A 84 -11.41 -18.09 -8.88
N ILE A 85 -12.47 -17.66 -9.58
CA ILE A 85 -13.84 -17.72 -9.05
C ILE A 85 -14.26 -19.20 -9.01
N PRO A 86 -14.44 -19.80 -7.83
CA PRO A 86 -14.62 -21.23 -7.73
C PRO A 86 -16.04 -21.67 -8.12
N ALA A 87 -16.19 -22.88 -8.66
CA ALA A 87 -17.48 -23.55 -8.76
C ALA A 87 -17.91 -24.13 -7.39
N ALA A 88 -17.91 -23.27 -6.36
CA ALA A 88 -18.11 -23.61 -4.96
C ALA A 88 -19.53 -23.25 -4.46
N PRO A 89 -19.89 -23.54 -3.20
CA PRO A 89 -21.16 -23.07 -2.64
C PRO A 89 -21.35 -21.55 -2.81
N PRO A 90 -22.60 -21.05 -2.83
CA PRO A 90 -22.89 -19.64 -3.12
C PRO A 90 -22.08 -18.62 -2.31
N VAL A 91 -21.75 -18.95 -1.06
CA VAL A 91 -20.93 -18.08 -0.19
C VAL A 91 -19.48 -17.96 -0.65
N GLU A 92 -18.86 -19.04 -1.09
CA GLU A 92 -17.47 -19.01 -1.56
C GLU A 92 -17.37 -18.29 -2.91
N LEU A 93 -18.38 -18.48 -3.75
CA LEU A 93 -18.54 -17.72 -4.99
C LEU A 93 -18.65 -16.22 -4.69
N ALA A 94 -19.60 -15.81 -3.85
CA ALA A 94 -19.83 -14.41 -3.50
C ALA A 94 -18.59 -13.78 -2.82
N ASN A 95 -17.96 -14.49 -1.88
CA ASN A 95 -16.76 -14.03 -1.20
C ASN A 95 -15.60 -13.82 -2.17
N GLN A 96 -15.33 -14.76 -3.08
CA GLN A 96 -14.22 -14.62 -4.04
C GLN A 96 -14.50 -13.52 -5.08
N THR A 97 -15.73 -13.43 -5.59
CA THR A 97 -16.13 -12.38 -6.53
C THR A 97 -15.97 -10.99 -5.92
N ALA A 98 -16.49 -10.78 -4.70
CA ALA A 98 -16.36 -9.50 -4.02
C ALA A 98 -14.91 -9.17 -3.66
N TYR A 99 -14.11 -10.15 -3.24
CA TYR A 99 -12.69 -9.96 -2.94
C TYR A 99 -11.89 -9.55 -4.17
N ASN A 100 -12.09 -10.22 -5.32
CA ASN A 100 -11.43 -9.87 -6.57
C ASN A 100 -11.82 -8.46 -7.07
N LEU A 101 -13.10 -8.08 -6.95
CA LEU A 101 -13.58 -6.74 -7.31
C LEU A 101 -12.93 -5.66 -6.43
N LEU A 102 -12.98 -5.81 -5.10
CA LEU A 102 -12.34 -4.88 -4.16
C LEU A 102 -10.84 -4.79 -4.35
N PHE A 103 -10.16 -5.92 -4.58
CA PHE A 103 -8.74 -5.94 -4.86
C PHE A 103 -8.40 -5.16 -6.12
N SER A 104 -9.19 -5.31 -7.19
CA SER A 104 -8.94 -4.56 -8.43
C SER A 104 -9.06 -3.03 -8.24
N VAL A 105 -10.06 -2.57 -7.47
CA VAL A 105 -10.17 -1.15 -7.08
C VAL A 105 -8.97 -0.74 -6.25
N PHE A 106 -8.64 -1.50 -5.21
CA PHE A 106 -7.51 -1.20 -4.32
C PHE A 106 -6.19 -1.01 -5.07
N ILE A 107 -5.92 -1.83 -6.10
CA ILE A 107 -4.71 -1.68 -6.92
C ILE A 107 -4.77 -0.43 -7.80
N ASP A 108 -5.93 -0.12 -8.39
CA ASP A 108 -6.11 1.11 -9.18
C ASP A 108 -5.92 2.36 -8.29
N GLU A 109 -6.41 2.38 -7.05
CA GLU A 109 -6.18 3.47 -6.09
C GLU A 109 -4.69 3.70 -5.78
N MET A 110 -3.91 2.62 -5.69
CA MET A 110 -2.45 2.73 -5.50
C MET A 110 -1.75 3.34 -6.73
N LEU A 111 -2.26 3.05 -7.93
CA LEU A 111 -1.82 3.66 -9.18
C LEU A 111 -2.22 5.15 -9.24
N HIS A 112 -3.43 5.51 -8.77
CA HIS A 112 -3.91 6.89 -8.69
C HIS A 112 -3.06 7.70 -7.71
N LEU A 113 -2.78 7.16 -6.52
CA LEU A 113 -1.91 7.78 -5.53
C LEU A 113 -0.51 8.08 -6.09
N GLN A 114 0.06 7.14 -6.87
CA GLN A 114 1.33 7.37 -7.56
C GLN A 114 1.23 8.53 -8.55
N MET A 115 0.19 8.55 -9.39
CA MET A 115 0.00 9.59 -10.40
C MET A 115 -0.24 10.97 -9.76
N ALA A 116 -1.06 11.06 -8.71
CA ALA A 116 -1.25 12.30 -7.94
C ALA A 116 0.08 12.83 -7.35
N ALA A 117 0.91 11.94 -6.81
CA ALA A 117 2.23 12.30 -6.30
C ALA A 117 3.23 12.72 -7.40
N ASN A 118 3.11 12.13 -8.60
CA ASN A 118 3.86 12.53 -9.79
C ASN A 118 3.46 13.93 -10.29
N LEU A 119 2.17 14.28 -10.23
CA LEU A 119 1.68 15.63 -10.53
C LEU A 119 2.25 16.66 -9.54
N CYS A 120 2.28 16.35 -8.24
CA CYS A 120 2.94 17.19 -7.24
C CYS A 120 4.40 17.47 -7.62
N SER A 121 5.16 16.40 -7.92
CA SER A 121 6.59 16.49 -8.22
C SER A 121 6.86 17.30 -9.50
N ALA A 122 6.03 17.15 -10.53
CA ALA A 122 6.13 17.90 -11.77
C ALA A 122 5.93 19.42 -11.59
N LEU A 123 5.23 19.81 -10.51
CA LEU A 123 4.96 21.20 -10.11
C LEU A 123 5.90 21.70 -9.00
N GLY A 124 6.92 20.92 -8.65
CA GLY A 124 7.87 21.26 -7.59
C GLY A 124 7.28 21.20 -6.18
N VAL A 125 6.16 20.50 -6.00
CA VAL A 125 5.53 20.23 -4.71
C VAL A 125 6.00 18.88 -4.21
N LYS A 126 6.49 18.82 -2.97
CA LYS A 126 6.76 17.55 -2.31
C LYS A 126 5.43 17.00 -1.77
N PRO A 127 4.94 15.84 -2.24
CA PRO A 127 3.73 15.24 -1.70
C PRO A 127 3.92 14.88 -0.22
N ASN A 128 2.93 15.21 0.61
CA ASN A 128 2.88 14.84 2.01
C ASN A 128 1.89 13.68 2.21
N PHE A 129 2.40 12.49 2.53
CA PHE A 129 1.55 11.32 2.80
C PHE A 129 1.11 11.23 4.27
N ASN A 130 1.50 12.20 5.11
CA ASN A 130 1.04 12.36 6.49
C ASN A 130 0.34 13.72 6.64
N SER A 131 -0.57 14.04 5.71
CA SER A 131 -1.31 15.30 5.76
C SER A 131 -2.19 15.37 7.03
N PRO A 132 -2.28 16.55 7.68
CA PRO A 132 -3.20 16.78 8.78
C PRO A 132 -4.69 16.64 8.37
N ALA A 133 -4.99 16.54 7.07
CA ALA A 133 -6.33 16.21 6.60
C ALA A 133 -6.73 14.76 6.92
N LEU A 134 -5.75 13.85 7.05
CA LEU A 134 -5.99 12.42 7.25
C LEU A 134 -5.48 11.91 8.59
N GLN A 135 -4.32 12.41 9.03
CA GLN A 135 -3.59 11.86 10.17
C GLN A 135 -3.14 12.95 11.16
N ASP A 136 -3.04 12.60 12.44
CA ASP A 136 -2.40 13.45 13.44
C ASP A 136 -0.88 13.25 13.51
N GLU A 137 -0.21 13.98 14.40
CA GLU A 137 1.25 13.91 14.62
C GLU A 137 1.73 12.54 15.15
N GLN A 138 0.82 11.69 15.62
CA GLN A 138 1.09 10.33 16.07
C GLN A 138 0.73 9.28 15.01
N TYR A 139 0.44 9.71 13.77
CA TYR A 139 0.00 8.87 12.66
C TYR A 139 -1.35 8.16 12.92
N ASN A 140 -2.18 8.66 13.84
CA ASN A 140 -3.55 8.19 14.00
C ASN A 140 -4.39 8.68 12.83
N TRP A 141 -5.23 7.82 12.26
CA TRP A 141 -6.14 8.20 11.19
C TRP A 141 -7.36 8.90 11.77
N ILE A 142 -7.37 10.23 11.69
CA ILE A 142 -8.43 11.08 12.28
C ILE A 142 -9.62 11.27 11.34
N CYS A 143 -9.50 10.87 10.07
CA CYS A 143 -10.54 10.97 9.06
C CYS A 143 -11.60 9.85 9.11
N TYR A 144 -11.30 8.68 9.71
CA TYR A 144 -12.28 7.60 9.90
C TYR A 144 -12.72 7.49 11.34
N GLY A 145 -14.01 7.31 11.62
CA GLY A 145 -14.54 6.88 12.91
C GLY A 145 -16.03 7.16 13.05
N PRO A 146 -16.66 6.73 14.16
CA PRO A 146 -18.11 6.75 14.31
C PRO A 146 -18.72 8.16 14.37
N ASP A 147 -17.89 9.18 14.60
CA ASP A 147 -18.25 10.59 14.67
C ASP A 147 -17.88 11.39 13.40
N LYS A 148 -17.23 10.75 12.42
CA LYS A 148 -16.72 11.42 11.22
C LYS A 148 -17.75 11.32 10.12
N THR A 149 -18.06 12.44 9.47
CA THR A 149 -19.05 12.47 8.38
C THR A 149 -18.49 13.03 7.09
N VAL A 150 -17.22 13.42 7.07
CA VAL A 150 -16.62 14.13 5.93
C VAL A 150 -15.68 13.18 5.20
N ILE A 151 -15.93 12.97 3.92
CA ILE A 151 -14.93 12.47 2.97
C ILE A 151 -14.03 13.67 2.65
N PRO A 152 -12.72 13.61 2.94
CA PRO A 152 -11.81 14.76 2.87
C PRO A 152 -11.92 15.51 1.53
N HIS A 153 -12.20 16.82 1.60
CA HIS A 153 -12.43 17.72 0.46
C HIS A 153 -13.60 17.38 -0.48
N ILE A 154 -14.18 16.19 -0.41
CA ILE A 154 -15.22 15.75 -1.35
C ILE A 154 -16.60 16.11 -0.83
N ILE A 155 -17.08 15.45 0.23
CA ILE A 155 -18.47 15.62 0.67
C ILE A 155 -18.67 15.34 2.16
N ASP A 156 -19.58 16.09 2.78
CA ASP A 156 -20.13 15.74 4.10
C ASP A 156 -21.38 14.90 3.92
N LEU A 157 -21.40 13.69 4.47
CA LEU A 157 -22.55 12.77 4.43
C LEU A 157 -23.82 13.42 4.99
N ARG A 158 -23.69 14.39 5.91
CA ARG A 158 -24.82 15.14 6.47
C ARG A 158 -25.50 16.04 5.44
N ASP A 159 -24.85 16.34 4.33
CA ASP A 159 -25.40 17.15 3.25
C ASP A 159 -26.13 16.31 2.19
N LEU A 160 -26.15 14.99 2.32
CA LEU A 160 -26.88 14.10 1.42
C LEU A 160 -28.36 13.98 1.80
N LYS A 161 -29.22 13.96 0.79
CA LYS A 161 -30.65 13.67 0.93
C LYS A 161 -30.82 12.24 1.46
N PRO A 162 -31.81 12.00 2.35
CA PRO A 162 -32.18 10.63 2.70
C PRO A 162 -32.55 9.83 1.44
N ASN A 163 -31.97 8.65 1.29
CA ASN A 163 -32.29 7.71 0.23
C ASN A 163 -32.86 6.42 0.86
N PRO A 164 -34.11 6.03 0.56
CA PRO A 164 -34.76 4.87 1.17
C PRO A 164 -34.27 3.54 0.61
N VAL A 165 -33.63 3.53 -0.57
CA VAL A 165 -33.11 2.33 -1.23
C VAL A 165 -31.68 2.07 -0.79
N ASN A 166 -30.85 3.13 -0.77
CA ASN A 166 -29.47 3.07 -0.29
C ASN A 166 -29.25 4.11 0.80
N PRO A 167 -29.50 3.78 2.09
CA PRO A 167 -29.40 4.74 3.18
C PRO A 167 -28.01 5.38 3.26
N VAL A 168 -27.99 6.70 3.45
CA VAL A 168 -26.74 7.43 3.68
C VAL A 168 -26.06 6.87 4.93
N PRO A 169 -24.78 6.46 4.85
CA PRO A 169 -24.03 5.99 6.00
C PRO A 169 -24.01 7.05 7.11
N ALA A 170 -24.09 6.61 8.36
CA ALA A 170 -24.05 7.52 9.51
C ALA A 170 -22.68 8.18 9.70
N ALA A 171 -21.62 7.51 9.24
CA ALA A 171 -20.24 7.95 9.41
C ALA A 171 -19.34 7.43 8.28
N VAL A 172 -18.21 8.11 8.13
CA VAL A 172 -17.01 7.68 7.40
C VAL A 172 -16.18 6.87 8.39
N ASP A 173 -16.28 5.55 8.34
CA ASP A 173 -15.64 4.66 9.31
C ASP A 173 -15.06 3.40 8.64
N LEU A 174 -14.15 2.74 9.35
CA LEU A 174 -13.62 1.43 9.00
C LEU A 174 -14.57 0.36 9.53
N THR A 175 -15.26 -0.35 8.63
CA THR A 175 -16.16 -1.44 9.04
C THR A 175 -16.06 -2.63 8.09
N ALA A 176 -16.78 -3.72 8.42
CA ALA A 176 -16.85 -4.86 7.53
C ALA A 176 -17.56 -4.50 6.23
N LEU A 177 -17.40 -5.31 5.20
CA LEU A 177 -18.14 -5.17 3.95
C LEU A 177 -19.63 -5.42 4.20
N THR A 178 -20.37 -4.34 4.38
CA THR A 178 -21.80 -4.30 4.69
C THR A 178 -22.53 -3.41 3.68
N PRO A 179 -23.87 -3.44 3.61
CA PRO A 179 -24.61 -2.52 2.75
C PRO A 179 -24.26 -1.04 3.00
N SER A 180 -24.12 -0.64 4.27
CA SER A 180 -23.72 0.73 4.61
C SER A 180 -22.29 1.06 4.18
N GLN A 181 -21.35 0.09 4.26
CA GLN A 181 -19.97 0.32 3.83
C GLN A 181 -19.88 0.40 2.30
N THR A 182 -20.60 -0.45 1.58
CA THR A 182 -20.67 -0.39 0.12
C THR A 182 -21.36 0.89 -0.37
N ALA A 183 -22.39 1.37 0.34
CA ALA A 183 -23.00 2.66 0.07
C ALA A 183 -22.02 3.83 0.25
N LEU A 184 -21.16 3.76 1.28
CA LEU A 184 -20.08 4.74 1.46
C LEU A 184 -19.11 4.73 0.26
N PHE A 185 -18.76 3.55 -0.24
CA PHE A 185 -17.89 3.40 -1.40
C PHE A 185 -18.51 3.98 -2.67
N GLU A 186 -19.79 3.70 -2.92
CA GLU A 186 -20.53 4.32 -4.03
C GLU A 186 -20.59 5.85 -3.89
N ILE A 187 -20.67 6.41 -2.67
CA ILE A 187 -20.64 7.87 -2.44
C ILE A 187 -19.24 8.46 -2.68
N ILE A 188 -18.17 7.73 -2.36
CA ILE A 188 -16.80 8.17 -2.66
C ILE A 188 -16.61 8.23 -4.18
N GLU A 189 -17.03 7.19 -4.89
CA GLU A 189 -16.84 7.03 -6.35
C GLU A 189 -18.04 7.47 -7.20
N GLN A 190 -18.99 8.25 -6.68
CA GLN A 190 -20.17 8.61 -7.48
C GLN A 190 -19.81 9.62 -8.57
N ASP A 191 -20.42 9.45 -9.74
CA ASP A 191 -20.35 10.46 -10.79
C ASP A 191 -21.02 11.78 -10.37
N HIS A 192 -20.69 12.86 -11.09
CA HIS A 192 -21.19 14.20 -10.80
C HIS A 192 -22.72 14.31 -10.84
N ALA A 193 -23.39 13.66 -11.80
CA ALA A 193 -24.85 13.75 -11.93
C ALA A 193 -25.55 13.05 -10.77
N THR A 194 -25.03 11.89 -10.36
CA THR A 194 -25.47 11.14 -9.20
C THR A 194 -25.27 11.95 -7.92
N ALA A 195 -24.11 12.58 -7.73
CA ALA A 195 -23.84 13.46 -6.59
C ALA A 195 -24.77 14.68 -6.54
N LEU A 196 -24.94 15.38 -7.66
CA LEU A 196 -25.82 16.55 -7.73
C LEU A 196 -27.27 16.20 -7.38
N ALA A 197 -27.72 15.01 -7.79
CA ALA A 197 -29.04 14.50 -7.45
C ALA A 197 -29.17 14.13 -5.97
N SER A 198 -28.10 13.64 -5.34
CA SER A 198 -28.09 13.19 -3.94
C SER A 198 -27.86 14.32 -2.92
N ILE A 199 -27.15 15.39 -3.28
CA ILE A 199 -26.83 16.51 -2.39
C ILE A 199 -28.06 17.41 -2.12
N LYS A 200 -28.26 17.81 -0.86
CA LYS A 200 -29.28 18.77 -0.42
C LYS A 200 -29.06 20.14 -1.09
N PRO A 201 -30.10 20.92 -1.40
CA PRO A 201 -29.92 22.28 -1.92
C PRO A 201 -29.09 23.16 -0.98
N SER A 202 -28.42 24.19 -1.53
CA SER A 202 -27.73 25.27 -0.80
C SER A 202 -26.51 24.89 0.06
N THR A 203 -25.85 23.77 -0.24
CA THR A 203 -24.73 23.22 0.55
C THR A 203 -23.32 23.59 0.06
N GLY A 204 -23.17 24.51 -0.91
CA GLY A 204 -21.87 25.12 -1.23
C GLY A 204 -20.83 24.19 -1.88
N TYR A 205 -21.26 23.19 -2.65
CA TYR A 205 -20.39 22.31 -3.45
C TYR A 205 -20.15 22.83 -4.87
N PHE A 206 -19.29 22.13 -5.60
CA PHE A 206 -18.99 22.36 -7.02
C PHE A 206 -18.47 23.78 -7.27
N PRO A 207 -17.34 24.16 -6.62
CA PRO A 207 -16.80 25.51 -6.71
C PRO A 207 -16.39 25.84 -8.15
N ALA A 208 -16.54 27.12 -8.51
CA ALA A 208 -15.97 27.65 -9.74
C ALA A 208 -14.48 27.95 -9.55
N VAL A 209 -13.71 27.85 -10.64
CA VAL A 209 -12.33 28.32 -10.70
C VAL A 209 -12.32 29.74 -11.28
N PRO A 210 -11.53 30.68 -10.73
CA PRO A 210 -10.73 30.57 -9.51
C PRO A 210 -11.60 30.56 -8.25
N PHE A 211 -11.12 29.91 -7.19
CA PHE A 211 -11.82 29.82 -5.91
C PHE A 211 -12.04 31.20 -5.27
N ASP A 212 -13.26 31.42 -4.78
CA ASP A 212 -13.65 32.68 -4.16
C ASP A 212 -12.85 32.93 -2.88
N GLY A 213 -12.41 34.17 -2.68
CA GLY A 213 -11.61 34.59 -1.52
C GLY A 213 -10.22 33.96 -1.40
N TRP A 214 -9.75 33.15 -2.37
CA TRP A 214 -8.47 32.47 -2.27
C TRP A 214 -7.28 33.43 -2.33
N THR A 215 -6.26 33.19 -1.50
CA THR A 215 -5.08 34.05 -1.38
C THR A 215 -3.77 33.27 -1.50
N ALA A 216 -2.64 33.97 -1.55
CA ALA A 216 -1.32 33.34 -1.55
C ALA A 216 -0.98 32.64 -0.21
N GLN A 217 -1.74 32.89 0.85
CA GLN A 217 -1.58 32.29 2.17
C GLN A 217 -2.51 31.09 2.38
N SER A 218 -3.50 30.91 1.52
CA SER A 218 -4.42 29.79 1.58
C SER A 218 -3.70 28.47 1.28
N THR A 219 -4.10 27.41 1.97
CA THR A 219 -3.49 26.07 1.90
C THR A 219 -4.57 25.00 1.70
N GLU A 220 -4.18 23.73 1.66
CA GLU A 220 -5.13 22.61 1.50
C GLU A 220 -6.31 22.63 2.48
N VAL A 221 -6.11 23.15 3.70
CA VAL A 221 -7.16 23.22 4.73
C VAL A 221 -8.26 24.23 4.39
N ASP A 222 -7.98 25.18 3.49
CA ASP A 222 -8.91 26.22 3.07
C ASP A 222 -9.71 25.82 1.83
N LEU A 223 -9.43 24.64 1.24
CA LEU A 223 -10.09 24.18 0.02
C LEU A 223 -11.61 24.09 0.21
N PRO A 224 -12.39 24.53 -0.79
CA PRO A 224 -13.82 24.26 -0.81
C PRO A 224 -14.11 22.77 -0.91
N MET A 225 -15.35 22.38 -0.60
CA MET A 225 -15.82 21.02 -0.82
C MET A 225 -16.25 20.83 -2.29
N PHE A 226 -15.84 19.72 -2.90
CA PHE A 226 -16.00 19.52 -4.35
C PHE A 226 -17.26 18.77 -4.76
N GLY A 227 -17.84 17.96 -3.87
CA GLY A 227 -19.00 17.11 -4.12
C GLY A 227 -18.64 15.76 -4.75
N THR A 228 -17.66 15.72 -5.65
CA THR A 228 -17.07 14.49 -6.23
C THR A 228 -15.57 14.65 -6.47
N ILE A 229 -14.85 13.52 -6.57
CA ILE A 229 -13.41 13.48 -6.89
C ILE A 229 -13.18 14.06 -8.30
N GLY A 230 -14.02 13.72 -9.27
CA GLY A 230 -13.96 14.17 -10.65
C GLY A 230 -14.18 15.68 -10.77
N TRP A 231 -14.99 16.30 -9.90
CA TRP A 231 -15.08 17.76 -9.87
C TRP A 231 -13.82 18.42 -9.31
N MET A 232 -13.18 17.82 -8.31
CA MET A 232 -11.88 18.27 -7.80
C MET A 232 -10.82 18.23 -8.91
N TYR A 233 -10.72 17.12 -9.64
CA TYR A 233 -9.81 16.99 -10.79
C TYR A 233 -10.18 17.92 -11.94
N TYR A 234 -11.46 18.19 -12.17
CA TYR A 234 -11.89 19.22 -13.12
C TYR A 234 -11.42 20.63 -12.71
N CYS A 235 -11.52 20.99 -11.42
CA CYS A 235 -10.96 22.24 -10.92
C CYS A 235 -9.43 22.29 -11.10
N LEU A 236 -8.73 21.18 -10.89
CA LEU A 236 -7.30 21.07 -11.13
C LEU A 236 -6.95 21.28 -12.62
N LEU A 237 -7.68 20.65 -13.54
CA LEU A 237 -7.55 20.88 -14.99
C LEU A 237 -7.76 22.35 -15.36
N GLN A 238 -8.79 22.99 -14.80
CA GLN A 238 -9.06 24.41 -15.00
C GLN A 238 -7.91 25.30 -14.52
N TYR A 239 -7.42 25.08 -13.29
CA TYR A 239 -6.30 25.85 -12.74
C TYR A 239 -5.04 25.73 -13.59
N THR A 240 -4.66 24.51 -14.00
CA THR A 240 -3.46 24.31 -14.83
C THR A 240 -3.55 25.02 -16.19
N ASN A 241 -4.78 25.24 -16.70
CA ASN A 241 -5.06 25.90 -17.97
C ASN A 241 -5.30 27.42 -17.89
N ILE A 242 -5.31 28.03 -16.71
CA ILE A 242 -5.41 29.49 -16.56
C ILE A 242 -4.29 30.17 -17.36
N ALA A 243 -4.63 31.02 -18.31
CA ALA A 243 -3.66 31.80 -19.09
C ALA A 243 -3.61 33.27 -18.63
N TYR A 244 -2.40 33.79 -18.47
CA TYR A 244 -2.13 35.13 -17.99
C TYR A 244 -1.86 36.13 -19.12
N THR A 245 -1.87 37.42 -18.78
CA THR A 245 -1.62 38.54 -19.71
C THR A 245 -0.24 38.52 -20.38
N ASP A 246 0.76 37.86 -19.78
CA ASP A 246 2.08 37.64 -20.41
C ASP A 246 2.10 36.44 -21.37
N GLY A 247 0.92 35.90 -21.61
CA GLY A 247 0.67 34.73 -22.41
C GLY A 247 0.76 33.43 -21.63
N GLN A 248 1.60 33.25 -20.60
CA GLN A 248 1.87 31.93 -19.99
C GLN A 248 0.66 31.31 -19.28
N THR A 249 0.57 29.98 -19.27
CA THR A 249 -0.41 29.27 -18.42
C THR A 249 0.13 29.08 -17.00
N LEU A 250 -0.75 28.83 -16.03
CA LEU A 250 -0.33 28.51 -14.66
C LEU A 250 0.55 27.27 -14.62
N TRP A 251 0.25 26.24 -15.44
CA TRP A 251 1.14 25.09 -15.58
C TRP A 251 2.54 25.50 -16.02
N GLU A 252 2.67 26.30 -17.08
CA GLU A 252 3.99 26.78 -17.54
C GLU A 252 4.73 27.58 -16.46
N LYS A 253 4.00 28.34 -15.63
CA LYS A 253 4.58 29.10 -14.51
C LYS A 253 5.08 28.22 -13.37
N CYS A 254 4.51 27.04 -13.19
CA CYS A 254 4.77 26.17 -12.05
C CYS A 254 5.57 24.91 -12.39
N PHE A 255 5.68 24.56 -13.67
CA PHE A 255 6.33 23.35 -14.11
C PHE A 255 7.81 23.33 -13.69
N ALA A 256 8.16 22.41 -12.80
CA ALA A 256 9.50 22.22 -12.26
C ALA A 256 10.32 21.19 -13.04
N GLY A 257 9.71 20.51 -14.01
CA GLY A 257 10.35 19.48 -14.84
C GLY A 257 9.80 18.07 -14.59
N ALA A 258 10.27 17.11 -15.37
CA ALA A 258 10.04 15.67 -15.17
C ALA A 258 10.88 15.11 -14.00
N VAL A 259 10.85 15.79 -12.86
CA VAL A 259 11.64 15.45 -11.66
C VAL A 259 10.79 14.68 -10.65
N GLY A 260 11.42 13.83 -9.85
CA GLY A 260 10.76 13.08 -8.77
C GLY A 260 9.70 12.05 -9.22
N GLN A 261 9.69 11.69 -10.52
CA GLN A 261 8.68 10.78 -11.08
C GLN A 261 8.93 9.33 -10.66
N ARG A 262 7.85 8.61 -10.33
CA ARG A 262 7.84 7.20 -9.92
C ARG A 262 6.87 6.37 -10.74
N ASP A 263 7.22 5.14 -11.05
CA ASP A 263 6.35 4.26 -11.83
C ASP A 263 6.56 2.80 -11.50
N LEU A 264 5.82 2.34 -10.50
CA LEU A 264 5.83 0.97 -10.06
C LEU A 264 5.18 0.03 -11.08
N PHE A 265 4.09 0.49 -11.69
CA PHE A 265 3.19 -0.34 -12.49
C PHE A 265 3.64 -0.50 -13.95
N ASN A 266 4.38 0.47 -14.51
CA ASN A 266 4.82 0.40 -15.91
C ASN A 266 6.34 0.35 -16.08
N SER A 267 7.13 0.57 -15.02
CA SER A 267 8.59 0.43 -15.13
C SER A 267 9.01 -1.04 -15.18
N LYS A 268 9.79 -1.38 -16.20
CA LYS A 268 10.29 -2.74 -16.37
C LYS A 268 11.47 -3.03 -15.46
N SER A 269 11.44 -4.16 -14.77
CA SER A 269 12.57 -4.66 -13.99
C SER A 269 12.67 -6.20 -14.05
N SER A 270 13.72 -6.77 -13.47
CA SER A 270 13.79 -8.22 -13.27
C SER A 270 12.55 -8.68 -12.49
N GLY A 271 11.80 -9.65 -13.04
CA GLY A 271 10.53 -10.17 -12.54
C GLY A 271 9.28 -9.29 -12.81
N HIS A 272 9.47 -8.02 -13.18
CA HIS A 272 8.40 -7.16 -13.71
C HIS A 272 8.71 -6.80 -15.17
N PRO A 273 8.77 -7.78 -16.10
CA PRO A 273 9.20 -7.55 -17.47
C PRO A 273 8.26 -6.70 -18.33
N MET A 274 7.00 -6.54 -17.92
CA MET A 274 5.98 -5.87 -18.72
C MET A 274 5.43 -4.64 -18.00
N ALA A 275 4.69 -3.82 -18.75
CA ALA A 275 3.98 -2.68 -18.19
C ALA A 275 2.55 -3.13 -17.94
N GLU A 276 2.08 -3.00 -16.70
CA GLU A 276 0.75 -3.46 -16.30
C GLU A 276 -0.35 -2.65 -16.97
N TYR A 277 -0.16 -1.33 -17.14
CA TYR A 277 -1.09 -0.39 -17.77
C TYR A 277 -0.41 0.31 -18.96
N PRO A 278 -0.14 -0.40 -20.07
CA PRO A 278 0.72 0.09 -21.15
C PRO A 278 0.14 1.30 -21.90
N GLY A 279 -1.17 1.53 -21.83
CA GLY A 279 -1.85 2.68 -22.43
C GLY A 279 -2.02 3.89 -21.49
N MET A 280 -1.56 3.78 -20.23
CA MET A 280 -1.76 4.81 -19.22
C MET A 280 -0.51 5.68 -19.03
N PRO A 281 -0.64 7.03 -19.05
CA PRO A 281 0.47 7.93 -18.80
C PRO A 281 0.75 8.07 -17.29
N SER A 282 1.37 7.05 -16.71
CA SER A 282 1.67 6.92 -15.27
C SER A 282 2.77 7.87 -14.76
N GLN A 283 3.50 8.55 -15.64
CA GLN A 283 4.55 9.53 -15.31
C GLN A 283 4.53 10.74 -16.24
N ILE A 284 5.12 11.85 -15.78
CA ILE A 284 5.54 12.96 -16.64
C ILE A 284 6.96 12.70 -17.16
N THR A 285 7.12 12.45 -18.44
CA THR A 285 8.41 12.14 -19.07
C THR A 285 8.92 13.27 -19.96
N PHE A 286 8.04 14.17 -20.40
CA PHE A 286 8.44 15.32 -21.21
C PHE A 286 9.09 16.41 -20.37
N THR A 287 10.19 16.97 -20.89
CA THR A 287 10.91 18.11 -20.26
C THR A 287 10.39 19.47 -20.73
N GLY A 288 9.62 19.51 -21.82
CA GLY A 288 8.95 20.72 -22.30
C GLY A 288 7.62 20.92 -21.59
N ALA A 289 7.38 22.12 -21.04
CA ALA A 289 6.21 22.40 -20.24
C ALA A 289 4.88 22.08 -20.95
N LEU A 290 4.75 22.41 -22.25
CA LEU A 290 3.50 22.18 -22.99
C LEU A 290 3.21 20.69 -23.25
N ASP A 291 4.24 19.90 -23.62
CA ASP A 291 4.06 18.45 -23.79
C ASP A 291 3.78 17.76 -22.45
N ALA A 292 4.48 18.19 -21.38
CA ALA A 292 4.25 17.72 -20.03
C ALA A 292 2.83 18.06 -19.53
N HIS A 293 2.28 19.22 -19.93
CA HIS A 293 0.91 19.60 -19.59
C HIS A 293 -0.10 18.64 -20.23
N ILE A 294 0.08 18.28 -21.49
CA ILE A 294 -0.79 17.28 -22.16
C ILE A 294 -0.73 15.96 -21.42
N GLN A 295 0.47 15.50 -21.07
CA GLN A 295 0.64 14.25 -20.32
C GLN A 295 -0.04 14.30 -18.94
N ALA A 296 0.06 15.43 -18.22
CA ALA A 296 -0.63 15.64 -16.95
C ALA A 296 -2.16 15.64 -17.10
N MET A 297 -2.70 16.23 -18.18
CA MET A 297 -4.14 16.20 -18.47
C MET A 297 -4.64 14.78 -18.75
N LEU A 298 -3.89 13.99 -19.51
CA LEU A 298 -4.23 12.59 -19.76
C LEU A 298 -4.10 11.72 -18.49
N MET A 299 -3.14 12.03 -17.61
CA MET A 299 -2.99 11.37 -16.32
C MET A 299 -4.20 11.64 -15.40
N MET A 300 -4.62 12.90 -15.28
CA MET A 300 -5.83 13.27 -14.54
C MET A 300 -7.10 12.63 -15.13
N TRP A 301 -7.18 12.56 -16.46
CA TRP A 301 -8.28 11.86 -17.12
C TRP A 301 -8.30 10.38 -16.78
N ALA A 302 -7.15 9.72 -16.80
CA ALA A 302 -7.05 8.29 -16.56
C ALA A 302 -7.39 7.90 -15.11
N ILE A 303 -7.10 8.79 -14.13
CA ILE A 303 -7.58 8.65 -12.74
C ILE A 303 -9.10 8.65 -12.72
N CYS A 304 -9.72 9.71 -13.23
CA CYS A 304 -11.17 9.83 -13.22
C CYS A 304 -11.87 8.73 -14.03
N ASP A 305 -11.33 8.31 -15.18
CA ASP A 305 -11.90 7.22 -15.99
C ASP A 305 -12.00 5.90 -15.22
N GLN A 306 -10.98 5.57 -14.42
CA GLN A 306 -10.99 4.38 -13.58
C GLN A 306 -11.89 4.53 -12.34
N GLY A 307 -11.91 5.70 -11.69
CA GLY A 307 -12.70 6.00 -10.48
C GLY A 307 -14.21 6.07 -10.75
N GLU A 308 -14.74 7.27 -10.95
CA GLU A 308 -16.19 7.49 -11.20
C GLU A 308 -16.57 7.78 -12.66
N GLY A 309 -15.58 7.97 -13.53
CA GLY A 309 -15.74 8.61 -14.82
C GLY A 309 -15.93 10.13 -14.72
N GLY A 310 -16.93 10.65 -15.44
CA GLY A 310 -17.36 12.05 -15.32
C GLY A 310 -16.58 13.08 -16.15
N ILE A 311 -15.26 12.97 -16.28
CA ILE A 311 -14.48 13.78 -17.23
C ILE A 311 -14.41 13.04 -18.56
N ASP A 312 -15.16 13.50 -19.56
CA ASP A 312 -15.16 12.86 -20.86
C ASP A 312 -14.03 13.32 -21.78
N TRP A 313 -13.85 12.57 -22.87
CA TRP A 313 -12.81 12.84 -23.85
C TRP A 313 -12.96 14.22 -24.50
N ASP A 314 -14.18 14.68 -24.74
CA ASP A 314 -14.43 16.00 -25.35
C ASP A 314 -13.94 17.13 -24.43
N THR A 315 -14.18 17.02 -23.12
CA THR A 315 -13.66 17.93 -22.10
C THR A 315 -12.13 17.98 -22.13
N ILE A 316 -11.47 16.83 -22.16
CA ILE A 316 -10.01 16.74 -22.21
C ILE A 316 -9.46 17.31 -23.53
N GLN A 317 -10.10 17.00 -24.65
CA GLN A 317 -9.72 17.55 -25.95
C GLN A 317 -9.87 19.07 -26.00
N ALA A 318 -10.86 19.65 -25.33
CA ALA A 318 -11.01 21.09 -25.23
C ALA A 318 -9.80 21.74 -24.53
N PHE A 319 -9.33 21.15 -23.42
CA PHE A 319 -8.11 21.63 -22.73
C PHE A 319 -6.83 21.38 -23.56
N VAL A 320 -6.65 20.18 -24.12
CA VAL A 320 -5.50 19.84 -24.99
C VAL A 320 -5.44 20.78 -26.21
N GLY A 321 -6.57 21.09 -26.82
CA GLY A 321 -6.68 22.00 -27.96
C GLY A 321 -6.15 23.40 -27.65
N LYS A 322 -6.20 23.85 -26.39
CA LYS A 322 -5.63 25.14 -25.97
C LYS A 322 -4.12 25.11 -25.88
N VAL A 323 -3.57 24.03 -25.33
CA VAL A 323 -2.12 23.81 -25.33
C VAL A 323 -1.59 23.72 -26.76
N GLN A 324 -2.32 23.06 -27.67
CA GLN A 324 -2.01 23.01 -29.10
C GLN A 324 -2.09 24.38 -29.78
N GLN A 325 -3.17 25.14 -29.57
CA GLN A 325 -3.32 26.50 -30.12
C GLN A 325 -2.13 27.38 -29.72
N ARG A 326 -1.70 27.24 -28.47
CA ARG A 326 -0.57 27.96 -27.90
C ARG A 326 0.77 27.54 -28.50
N ALA A 327 1.01 26.23 -28.62
CA ALA A 327 2.19 25.73 -29.29
C ALA A 327 2.27 26.25 -30.74
N ASN A 328 1.14 26.28 -31.44
CA ASN A 328 1.04 26.85 -32.79
C ASN A 328 1.40 28.34 -32.82
N GLN A 329 0.90 29.15 -31.88
CA GLN A 329 1.26 30.58 -31.75
C GLN A 329 2.78 30.77 -31.54
N ARG A 330 3.42 29.84 -30.83
CA ARG A 330 4.87 29.82 -30.57
C ARG A 330 5.68 29.08 -31.62
N ARG A 331 5.05 28.54 -32.66
CA ARG A 331 5.66 27.70 -33.71
C ARG A 331 6.42 26.50 -33.14
N MET A 332 5.88 25.90 -32.09
CA MET A 332 6.40 24.70 -31.44
C MET A 332 5.61 23.48 -31.91
N ALA A 333 6.31 22.39 -32.21
CA ALA A 333 5.68 21.08 -32.40
C ALA A 333 5.49 20.41 -31.04
N LEU A 334 4.34 19.75 -30.84
CA LEU A 334 4.04 18.97 -29.63
C LEU A 334 4.11 17.48 -29.96
N ALA A 335 5.01 16.76 -29.30
CA ALA A 335 5.11 15.32 -29.44
C ALA A 335 3.94 14.60 -28.74
N ALA A 336 3.51 15.11 -27.59
CA ALA A 336 2.44 14.53 -26.78
C ALA A 336 1.08 14.54 -27.49
N ALA A 337 0.83 15.54 -28.34
CA ALA A 337 -0.42 15.66 -29.10
C ALA A 337 -0.68 14.51 -30.08
N ASN A 338 0.36 13.78 -30.50
CA ASN A 338 0.25 12.64 -31.42
C ASN A 338 0.15 11.27 -30.71
N ALA A 339 0.33 11.23 -29.38
CA ALA A 339 0.35 9.98 -28.61
C ALA A 339 -1.07 9.41 -28.33
N ASN A 340 -2.13 10.14 -28.70
CA ASN A 340 -3.52 9.89 -28.27
C ASN A 340 -4.22 8.68 -28.93
N VAL A 341 -3.61 8.00 -29.91
CA VAL A 341 -4.31 7.01 -30.76
C VAL A 341 -4.49 5.63 -30.07
N LEU A 342 -3.92 5.43 -28.87
CA LEU A 342 -3.90 4.13 -28.17
C LEU A 342 -4.23 4.22 -26.67
N LEU A 343 -5.02 5.21 -26.25
CA LEU A 343 -5.37 5.37 -24.82
C LEU A 343 -6.30 4.21 -24.39
N GLN A 344 -5.78 3.35 -23.53
CA GLN A 344 -6.50 2.29 -22.84
C GLN A 344 -6.00 2.26 -21.40
N PHE A 345 -6.84 2.70 -20.46
CA PHE A 345 -6.50 2.80 -19.04
C PHE A 345 -6.83 1.52 -18.29
N GLN A 346 -6.65 0.36 -18.91
CA GLN A 346 -6.98 -0.93 -18.33
C GLN A 346 -5.71 -1.77 -18.13
N PRO A 347 -5.69 -2.67 -17.15
CA PRO A 347 -4.58 -3.58 -16.97
C PRO A 347 -4.46 -4.56 -18.14
N SER A 348 -3.23 -4.95 -18.45
CA SER A 348 -2.86 -5.83 -19.56
C SER A 348 -2.73 -7.28 -19.09
N GLN A 349 -3.57 -8.17 -19.60
CA GLN A 349 -3.51 -9.61 -19.28
C GLN A 349 -2.11 -10.21 -19.52
N PRO A 350 -1.46 -10.03 -20.71
CA PRO A 350 -0.13 -10.58 -20.91
C PRO A 350 0.91 -10.01 -19.94
N ALA A 351 0.75 -8.76 -19.50
CA ALA A 351 1.64 -8.17 -18.50
C ALA A 351 1.45 -8.83 -17.15
N LEU A 352 0.22 -8.86 -16.63
CA LEU A 352 -0.08 -9.47 -15.33
C LEU A 352 0.28 -10.98 -15.28
N GLU A 353 0.09 -11.74 -16.36
CA GLU A 353 0.52 -13.15 -16.42
C GLU A 353 2.03 -13.35 -16.41
N ALA A 354 2.78 -12.36 -16.90
CA ALA A 354 4.24 -12.36 -16.92
C ALA A 354 4.84 -11.86 -15.60
N ASP A 355 4.24 -10.81 -15.03
CA ASP A 355 4.69 -10.11 -13.83
C ASP A 355 4.24 -10.84 -12.54
N TYR A 356 3.07 -11.50 -12.57
CA TYR A 356 2.41 -12.18 -11.45
C TYR A 356 1.97 -13.62 -11.79
N PRO A 357 2.89 -14.55 -12.08
CA PRO A 357 2.48 -15.94 -12.26
C PRO A 357 1.77 -16.48 -10.98
N SER A 358 0.91 -17.49 -11.09
CA SER A 358 0.42 -18.20 -9.89
C SER A 358 1.09 -19.56 -9.78
N TYR A 359 1.14 -20.12 -8.58
CA TYR A 359 1.69 -21.45 -8.32
C TYR A 359 0.74 -22.29 -7.47
N SER A 360 0.74 -23.61 -7.72
CA SER A 360 0.09 -24.59 -6.85
C SER A 360 0.75 -24.64 -5.47
N ASP A 361 0.13 -25.31 -4.53
CA ASP A 361 0.68 -25.59 -3.19
C ASP A 361 1.89 -26.56 -3.19
N THR A 362 2.24 -27.11 -4.36
CA THR A 362 3.46 -27.87 -4.63
C THR A 362 4.52 -27.07 -5.39
N GLY A 363 4.25 -25.79 -5.67
CA GLY A 363 5.16 -24.87 -6.35
C GLY A 363 5.20 -25.02 -7.87
N THR A 364 4.19 -25.68 -8.47
CA THR A 364 4.04 -25.82 -9.93
C THR A 364 3.35 -24.59 -10.49
N ARG A 365 3.84 -24.04 -11.61
CA ARG A 365 3.22 -22.85 -12.22
C ARG A 365 1.81 -23.17 -12.71
N GLU A 366 0.85 -22.35 -12.33
CA GLU A 366 -0.53 -22.40 -12.77
C GLU A 366 -0.69 -21.78 -14.18
N PRO A 367 -1.70 -22.21 -14.95
CA PRO A 367 -1.92 -21.71 -16.32
C PRO A 367 -2.36 -20.25 -16.37
N HIS A 368 -2.96 -19.74 -15.30
CA HIS A 368 -3.48 -18.38 -15.20
C HIS A 368 -2.92 -17.68 -13.96
N SER A 369 -2.68 -16.38 -14.09
CA SER A 369 -2.35 -15.50 -12.97
C SER A 369 -3.61 -15.12 -12.20
N ASP A 370 -3.55 -15.17 -10.87
CA ASP A 370 -4.64 -14.71 -10.02
C ASP A 370 -4.80 -13.18 -10.08
N ASP A 371 -3.72 -12.42 -10.23
CA ASP A 371 -3.76 -10.98 -10.52
C ASP A 371 -4.49 -10.70 -11.84
N ALA A 372 -4.11 -11.39 -12.91
CA ALA A 372 -4.78 -11.21 -14.21
C ALA A 372 -6.27 -11.53 -14.10
N THR A 373 -6.61 -12.60 -13.36
CA THR A 373 -7.99 -13.03 -13.15
C THR A 373 -8.80 -12.04 -12.33
N ALA A 374 -8.20 -11.43 -11.31
CA ALA A 374 -8.88 -10.46 -10.46
C ALA A 374 -8.97 -9.07 -11.11
N ARG A 375 -8.00 -8.67 -11.91
CA ARG A 375 -7.84 -7.28 -12.36
C ARG A 375 -8.33 -7.04 -13.79
N VAL A 376 -8.09 -7.94 -14.73
CA VAL A 376 -8.40 -7.68 -16.17
C VAL A 376 -9.89 -7.60 -16.44
N PRO A 377 -10.73 -8.59 -16.04
CA PRO A 377 -12.16 -8.51 -16.33
C PRO A 377 -12.83 -7.32 -15.64
N ASN A 378 -12.38 -7.02 -14.41
CA ASN A 378 -12.91 -5.93 -13.59
C ASN A 378 -12.42 -4.56 -14.07
N GLY A 379 -11.23 -4.49 -14.67
CA GLY A 379 -10.66 -3.28 -15.27
C GLY A 379 -11.51 -2.62 -16.36
N THR A 380 -12.49 -3.35 -16.91
CA THR A 380 -13.45 -2.81 -17.90
C THR A 380 -14.55 -1.94 -17.29
N LEU A 381 -14.66 -1.93 -15.97
CA LEU A 381 -15.63 -1.18 -15.19
C LEU A 381 -14.92 -0.11 -14.39
N ASN A 382 -15.57 1.03 -14.19
CA ASN A 382 -15.10 2.02 -13.23
C ASN A 382 -15.37 1.54 -11.78
N HIS A 383 -14.82 2.24 -10.79
CA HIS A 383 -14.93 1.82 -9.39
C HIS A 383 -16.36 1.87 -8.88
N PHE A 384 -17.14 2.88 -9.27
CA PHE A 384 -18.57 2.97 -8.96
C PHE A 384 -19.33 1.70 -9.39
N GLU A 385 -19.15 1.27 -10.64
CA GLU A 385 -19.78 0.07 -11.20
C GLU A 385 -19.31 -1.20 -10.49
N ARG A 386 -18.04 -1.28 -10.11
CA ARG A 386 -17.51 -2.41 -9.33
C ARG A 386 -18.13 -2.47 -7.94
N PHE A 387 -18.30 -1.34 -7.26
CA PHE A 387 -18.97 -1.28 -5.96
C PHE A 387 -20.45 -1.63 -6.06
N HIS A 388 -21.12 -1.20 -7.12
CA HIS A 388 -22.49 -1.60 -7.40
C HIS A 388 -22.62 -3.12 -7.57
N LYS A 389 -21.71 -3.75 -8.31
CA LYS A 389 -21.65 -5.22 -8.43
C LYS A 389 -21.39 -5.92 -7.10
N ILE A 390 -20.57 -5.33 -6.23
CA ILE A 390 -20.36 -5.86 -4.88
C ILE A 390 -21.66 -5.80 -4.06
N ALA A 391 -22.44 -4.71 -4.19
CA ALA A 391 -23.71 -4.56 -3.49
C ALA A 391 -24.68 -5.72 -3.79
N GLU A 392 -24.71 -6.20 -5.03
CA GLU A 392 -25.51 -7.35 -5.46
C GLU A 392 -25.11 -8.67 -4.78
N GLN A 393 -23.86 -8.80 -4.33
CA GLN A 393 -23.33 -10.02 -3.69
C GLN A 393 -23.54 -10.06 -2.17
N LEU A 394 -23.83 -8.92 -1.53
CA LEU A 394 -23.79 -8.78 -0.06
C LEU A 394 -24.70 -9.78 0.67
N GLY A 395 -25.86 -10.10 0.11
CA GLY A 395 -26.80 -11.06 0.71
C GLY A 395 -26.30 -12.51 0.75
N SER A 396 -25.29 -12.83 -0.06
CA SER A 396 -24.69 -14.17 -0.14
C SER A 396 -23.29 -14.23 0.49
N LEU A 397 -22.74 -13.10 0.93
CA LEU A 397 -21.37 -12.98 1.41
C LEU A 397 -21.25 -13.24 2.91
N ARG A 398 -20.12 -13.81 3.33
CA ARG A 398 -19.77 -13.98 4.75
C ARG A 398 -18.52 -13.16 5.09
N THR A 399 -18.65 -12.25 6.05
CA THR A 399 -17.52 -11.52 6.65
C THR A 399 -17.05 -12.21 7.94
N TRP A 400 -15.87 -11.84 8.44
CA TRP A 400 -15.39 -12.26 9.76
C TRP A 400 -16.34 -11.86 10.88
N GLN A 401 -16.98 -10.70 10.76
CA GLN A 401 -18.01 -10.26 11.70
C GLN A 401 -19.17 -11.26 11.78
N HIS A 402 -19.73 -11.69 10.63
CA HIS A 402 -20.77 -12.73 10.58
C HIS A 402 -20.27 -14.05 11.20
N TRP A 403 -19.04 -14.44 10.89
CA TRP A 403 -18.43 -15.68 11.39
C TRP A 403 -18.31 -15.69 12.92
N HIS A 404 -17.84 -14.59 13.52
CA HIS A 404 -17.71 -14.48 14.98
C HIS A 404 -19.06 -14.31 15.69
N GLN A 405 -20.02 -13.60 15.10
CA GLN A 405 -21.38 -13.45 15.65
C GLN A 405 -22.14 -14.78 15.72
N ALA A 406 -21.82 -15.71 14.82
CA ALA A 406 -22.34 -17.08 14.87
C ALA A 406 -21.71 -17.95 15.98
N GLY A 407 -20.78 -17.42 16.77
CA GLY A 407 -20.16 -18.14 17.89
C GLY A 407 -19.08 -19.15 17.47
N ASN A 408 -18.56 -19.04 16.24
CA ASN A 408 -17.53 -19.93 15.75
C ASN A 408 -16.17 -19.66 16.43
N SER A 409 -15.33 -20.70 16.45
CA SER A 409 -13.95 -20.70 16.92
C SER A 409 -13.04 -21.39 15.91
N TRP A 410 -11.75 -21.04 15.92
CA TRP A 410 -10.78 -21.67 15.04
C TRP A 410 -10.56 -23.14 15.43
N SER A 411 -10.40 -24.00 14.42
CA SER A 411 -9.97 -25.39 14.59
C SER A 411 -8.88 -25.73 13.57
N ALA A 412 -8.09 -26.78 13.83
CA ALA A 412 -7.06 -27.24 12.90
C ALA A 412 -7.60 -27.49 11.48
N SER A 413 -8.82 -28.05 11.35
CA SER A 413 -9.42 -28.37 10.06
C SER A 413 -9.73 -27.14 9.21
N MET A 414 -9.86 -25.96 9.81
CA MET A 414 -10.03 -24.69 9.09
C MET A 414 -8.73 -24.15 8.49
N LEU A 415 -7.59 -24.70 8.92
CA LEU A 415 -6.24 -24.28 8.54
C LEU A 415 -5.54 -25.31 7.65
N THR A 416 -6.31 -26.25 7.10
CA THR A 416 -5.83 -27.33 6.24
C THR A 416 -6.77 -27.57 5.06
N THR A 417 -6.22 -27.97 3.91
CA THR A 417 -6.97 -28.51 2.77
C THR A 417 -6.93 -30.04 2.78
N ALA A 418 -7.56 -30.67 1.77
CA ALA A 418 -7.48 -32.12 1.57
C ALA A 418 -6.06 -32.64 1.31
N ASP A 419 -5.14 -31.77 0.88
CA ASP A 419 -3.76 -32.11 0.53
C ASP A 419 -2.80 -32.06 1.73
N TYR A 420 -3.29 -31.69 2.93
CA TYR A 420 -2.48 -31.65 4.14
C TYR A 420 -2.11 -33.06 4.61
N ASP A 421 -0.81 -33.35 4.61
CA ASP A 421 -0.24 -34.60 5.13
C ASP A 421 0.63 -34.30 6.37
N PRO A 422 0.17 -34.61 7.61
CA PRO A 422 0.95 -34.35 8.81
C PRO A 422 2.26 -35.14 8.88
N ALA A 423 2.41 -36.24 8.12
CA ALA A 423 3.65 -37.01 8.07
C ALA A 423 4.72 -36.37 7.17
N LYS A 424 4.33 -35.46 6.27
CA LYS A 424 5.22 -34.71 5.37
C LYS A 424 5.37 -33.24 5.76
N ALA A 425 4.45 -32.72 6.56
CA ALA A 425 4.49 -31.34 7.03
C ALA A 425 5.80 -31.07 7.82
N PRO A 426 6.38 -29.87 7.69
CA PRO A 426 7.58 -29.51 8.44
C PRO A 426 7.35 -29.58 9.95
N THR A 427 8.29 -30.18 10.66
CA THR A 427 8.24 -30.35 12.13
C THR A 427 8.84 -29.17 12.88
N ASN A 428 9.48 -28.23 12.18
CA ASN A 428 10.15 -27.04 12.71
C ASN A 428 9.24 -25.80 12.72
N ILE A 429 7.94 -25.96 12.47
CA ILE A 429 6.92 -24.90 12.52
C ILE A 429 5.70 -25.35 13.35
N PRO A 430 4.89 -24.43 13.88
CA PRO A 430 3.66 -24.77 14.58
C PRO A 430 2.73 -25.68 13.77
N THR A 431 2.03 -26.59 14.43
CA THR A 431 0.98 -27.42 13.80
C THR A 431 -0.28 -26.57 13.55
N PRO A 432 -1.17 -26.99 12.62
CA PRO A 432 -2.47 -26.31 12.45
C PRO A 432 -3.28 -26.19 13.76
N GLU A 433 -3.18 -27.19 14.65
CA GLU A 433 -3.81 -27.14 15.97
C GLU A 433 -3.21 -26.04 16.88
N ALA A 434 -1.89 -25.89 16.87
CA ALA A 434 -1.22 -24.83 17.62
C ALA A 434 -1.59 -23.44 17.07
N VAL A 435 -1.70 -23.29 15.75
CA VAL A 435 -2.14 -22.03 15.11
C VAL A 435 -3.60 -21.73 15.46
N ALA A 436 -4.50 -22.70 15.39
CA ALA A 436 -5.91 -22.53 15.77
C ALA A 436 -6.06 -22.15 17.25
N THR A 437 -5.32 -22.83 18.14
CA THR A 437 -5.29 -22.52 19.57
C THR A 437 -4.82 -21.08 19.78
N ALA A 438 -3.72 -20.68 19.14
CA ALA A 438 -3.19 -19.34 19.25
C ALA A 438 -4.18 -18.27 18.77
N LEU A 439 -4.86 -18.48 17.63
CA LEU A 439 -5.88 -17.55 17.13
C LEU A 439 -7.04 -17.37 18.12
N ASN A 440 -7.49 -18.45 18.76
CA ASN A 440 -8.54 -18.40 19.77
C ASN A 440 -8.05 -17.71 21.06
N GLU A 441 -6.81 -17.98 21.49
CA GLU A 441 -6.20 -17.35 22.67
C GLU A 441 -6.00 -15.85 22.49
N LEU A 442 -5.60 -15.38 21.30
CA LEU A 442 -5.45 -13.96 21.02
C LEU A 442 -6.74 -13.18 21.28
N LYS A 443 -7.89 -13.75 20.89
CA LYS A 443 -9.20 -13.11 21.07
C LYS A 443 -9.52 -12.83 22.54
N THR A 444 -9.09 -13.69 23.46
CA THR A 444 -9.40 -13.58 24.90
C THR A 444 -8.25 -13.04 25.74
N GLY A 445 -7.01 -13.24 25.29
CA GLY A 445 -5.79 -13.02 26.06
C GLY A 445 -4.98 -11.80 25.64
N MET A 446 -5.31 -11.17 24.50
CA MET A 446 -4.64 -9.96 24.02
C MET A 446 -5.63 -8.79 23.88
N PRO A 447 -5.36 -7.63 24.49
CA PRO A 447 -6.14 -6.41 24.23
C PRO A 447 -6.17 -6.08 22.75
N SER A 448 -7.34 -5.79 22.19
CA SER A 448 -7.50 -5.43 20.78
C SER A 448 -6.63 -4.23 20.37
N ALA A 449 -6.39 -3.30 21.30
CA ALA A 449 -5.48 -2.17 21.13
C ALA A 449 -4.06 -2.60 20.72
N THR A 450 -3.56 -3.76 21.18
CA THR A 450 -2.21 -4.23 20.81
C THR A 450 -2.12 -4.58 19.32
N LEU A 451 -3.09 -5.34 18.79
CA LEU A 451 -3.13 -5.66 17.36
C LEU A 451 -3.56 -4.46 16.51
N ASP A 452 -4.34 -3.52 17.05
CA ASP A 452 -4.68 -2.26 16.39
C ASP A 452 -3.41 -1.44 16.13
N ASN A 453 -2.55 -1.31 17.14
CA ASN A 453 -1.23 -0.69 17.02
C ASN A 453 -0.35 -1.38 15.97
N VAL A 454 -0.43 -2.71 15.81
CA VAL A 454 0.30 -3.43 14.75
C VAL A 454 -0.16 -2.99 13.36
N VAL A 455 -1.48 -2.87 13.16
CA VAL A 455 -2.03 -2.43 11.87
C VAL A 455 -1.72 -0.96 11.61
N GLN A 456 -1.87 -0.11 12.61
CA GLN A 456 -1.57 1.32 12.50
C GLN A 456 -0.08 1.57 12.22
N GLY A 457 0.82 0.94 12.98
CA GLY A 457 2.27 1.06 12.78
C GLY A 457 2.69 0.60 11.38
N ALA A 458 2.06 -0.44 10.85
CA ALA A 458 2.27 -0.89 9.49
C ALA A 458 1.90 0.18 8.44
N LEU A 459 0.76 0.86 8.63
CA LEU A 459 0.30 1.95 7.75
C LEU A 459 1.15 3.21 7.89
N ALA A 460 1.52 3.59 9.12
CA ALA A 460 2.42 4.72 9.37
C ALA A 460 3.77 4.50 8.69
N GLY A 461 4.31 3.27 8.76
CA GLY A 461 5.54 2.92 8.07
C GLY A 461 5.47 3.13 6.55
N ILE A 462 4.33 2.81 5.94
CA ILE A 462 4.10 3.06 4.51
C ILE A 462 4.13 4.55 4.21
N THR A 463 3.33 5.37 4.91
CA THR A 463 3.23 6.81 4.64
C THR A 463 4.54 7.56 4.90
N THR A 464 5.34 7.14 5.89
CA THR A 464 6.70 7.65 6.11
C THR A 464 7.63 7.34 4.94
N VAL A 465 7.63 6.10 4.41
CA VAL A 465 8.50 5.74 3.28
C VAL A 465 8.05 6.41 2.00
N LEU A 466 6.75 6.49 1.72
CA LEU A 466 6.23 7.21 0.56
C LEU A 466 6.73 8.68 0.56
N SER A 467 6.65 9.34 1.71
CA SER A 467 7.14 10.72 1.87
C SER A 467 8.65 10.87 1.60
N SER A 468 9.42 9.81 1.87
CA SER A 468 10.86 9.76 1.61
C SER A 468 11.17 9.40 0.16
N SER A 469 10.47 8.42 -0.41
CA SER A 469 10.68 7.94 -1.78
C SER A 469 10.35 8.99 -2.84
N TRP A 470 9.39 9.88 -2.61
CA TRP A 470 9.17 10.98 -3.57
C TRP A 470 10.18 12.13 -3.42
N GLY A 471 10.87 12.23 -2.27
CA GLY A 471 11.94 13.21 -2.06
C GLY A 471 13.33 12.73 -2.48
N ASP A 472 13.56 11.43 -2.51
CA ASP A 472 14.84 10.79 -2.80
C ASP A 472 14.65 9.58 -3.71
N THR A 473 15.17 9.65 -4.95
CA THR A 473 15.03 8.58 -5.95
C THR A 473 15.77 7.29 -5.58
N THR A 474 16.71 7.37 -4.62
CA THR A 474 17.46 6.22 -4.10
C THR A 474 16.69 5.42 -3.06
N VAL A 475 15.70 6.02 -2.40
CA VAL A 475 14.76 5.32 -1.53
C VAL A 475 13.74 4.59 -2.41
N GLN A 476 13.59 3.28 -2.24
CA GLN A 476 12.63 2.50 -3.03
C GLN A 476 11.20 2.67 -2.52
N PHE A 477 10.23 2.45 -3.40
CA PHE A 477 8.81 2.44 -3.05
C PHE A 477 8.51 1.28 -2.07
N PRO A 478 7.65 1.47 -1.04
CA PRO A 478 7.44 0.50 0.03
C PRO A 478 6.47 -0.64 -0.37
N PHE A 479 6.63 -1.22 -1.56
CA PHE A 479 5.71 -2.24 -2.07
C PHE A 479 5.54 -3.44 -1.11
N PRO A 480 6.62 -4.04 -0.57
CA PRO A 480 6.47 -5.14 0.39
C PRO A 480 5.77 -4.75 1.70
N SER A 481 5.91 -3.49 2.15
CA SER A 481 5.20 -2.99 3.34
C SER A 481 3.69 -2.96 3.13
N MET A 482 3.27 -2.63 1.91
CA MET A 482 1.86 -2.55 1.52
C MET A 482 1.21 -3.93 1.44
N VAL A 483 1.93 -4.95 0.99
CA VAL A 483 1.46 -6.34 1.05
C VAL A 483 1.35 -6.79 2.51
N GLY A 484 2.40 -6.56 3.31
CA GLY A 484 2.44 -6.97 4.71
C GLY A 484 1.39 -6.29 5.61
N SER A 485 1.01 -5.04 5.33
CA SER A 485 -0.06 -4.35 6.09
C SER A 485 -1.43 -5.00 5.88
N GLY A 486 -1.70 -5.50 4.67
CA GLY A 486 -2.91 -6.27 4.36
C GLY A 486 -3.03 -7.54 5.19
N ASP A 487 -1.94 -8.24 5.46
CA ASP A 487 -1.94 -9.45 6.29
C ASP A 487 -2.18 -9.13 7.77
N ARG A 488 -1.66 -8.00 8.27
CA ARG A 488 -1.93 -7.53 9.64
C ARG A 488 -3.41 -7.18 9.82
N MET A 489 -3.98 -6.48 8.84
CA MET A 489 -5.41 -6.16 8.80
C MET A 489 -6.26 -7.45 8.74
N ALA A 490 -5.88 -8.42 7.91
CA ALA A 490 -6.56 -9.71 7.81
C ALA A 490 -6.54 -10.49 9.12
N LEU A 491 -5.39 -10.54 9.80
CA LEU A 491 -5.26 -11.20 11.09
C LEU A 491 -6.14 -10.52 12.15
N TYR A 492 -6.18 -9.19 12.19
CA TYR A 492 -7.04 -8.46 13.12
C TYR A 492 -8.51 -8.87 12.96
N TRP A 493 -9.02 -8.87 11.71
CA TRP A 493 -10.38 -9.32 11.41
C TRP A 493 -10.63 -10.77 11.79
N ALA A 494 -9.68 -11.67 11.50
CA ALA A 494 -9.76 -13.09 11.81
C ALA A 494 -9.77 -13.42 13.31
N VAL A 495 -9.17 -12.56 14.15
CA VAL A 495 -9.12 -12.73 15.60
C VAL A 495 -10.35 -12.11 16.27
N TYR A 496 -10.70 -10.87 15.91
CA TYR A 496 -11.71 -10.10 16.64
C TYR A 496 -13.08 -10.02 15.96
N GLY A 497 -13.15 -10.16 14.64
CA GLY A 497 -14.40 -9.97 13.89
C GLY A 497 -14.88 -8.53 13.82
N SER A 498 -14.01 -7.58 14.08
CA SER A 498 -14.25 -6.14 13.99
C SER A 498 -13.10 -5.45 13.26
N ALA A 499 -13.31 -4.21 12.84
CA ALA A 499 -12.27 -3.39 12.25
C ALA A 499 -11.29 -2.89 13.33
N PRO A 500 -10.00 -2.69 13.00
CA PRO A 500 -9.10 -1.88 13.82
C PRO A 500 -9.57 -0.43 13.84
N SER A 501 -9.24 0.32 14.90
CA SER A 501 -9.61 1.73 15.01
C SER A 501 -8.64 2.64 14.26
N LEU A 502 -7.38 2.23 14.13
CA LEU A 502 -6.26 3.03 13.63
C LEU A 502 -6.06 4.38 14.37
N ARG A 503 -6.58 4.49 15.60
CA ARG A 503 -6.62 5.72 16.40
C ARG A 503 -5.93 5.63 17.75
N GLU A 504 -5.60 4.41 18.19
CA GLU A 504 -5.02 4.18 19.50
C GLU A 504 -3.52 3.87 19.38
N ALA A 505 -2.74 4.80 18.82
CA ALA A 505 -1.29 4.75 19.00
C ALA A 505 -1.00 4.79 20.50
N SER A 506 -0.53 3.69 21.08
CA SER A 506 0.15 3.78 22.37
C SER A 506 1.32 4.72 22.15
N ALA A 507 1.44 5.80 22.94
CA ALA A 507 2.66 6.60 22.95
C ALA A 507 3.81 5.61 23.04
N SER A 508 4.78 5.71 22.12
CA SER A 508 6.02 4.96 22.23
C SER A 508 6.48 5.16 23.68
N SER A 509 6.42 4.09 24.49
CA SER A 509 6.88 4.16 25.86
C SER A 509 8.34 4.57 25.74
N GLY A 510 8.57 5.84 26.06
CA GLY A 510 9.67 6.59 25.52
C GLY A 510 11.00 6.03 25.91
N THR A 511 12.04 6.51 25.23
CA THR A 511 13.35 6.75 25.88
C THR A 511 13.90 5.58 26.71
N GLY A 512 13.62 4.33 26.32
CA GLY A 512 14.45 3.20 26.73
C GLY A 512 15.84 3.54 26.22
N THR A 513 16.78 3.71 27.15
CA THR A 513 18.17 4.05 26.89
C THR A 513 18.65 3.33 25.63
N GLN A 514 18.83 4.09 24.53
CA GLN A 514 19.28 3.59 23.23
C GLN A 514 20.70 2.99 23.27
N GLY A 515 21.27 2.74 24.45
CA GLY A 515 22.66 2.37 24.64
C GLY A 515 22.94 1.02 25.30
N GLU A 516 21.95 0.29 25.85
CA GLU A 516 22.27 -0.90 26.66
C GLU A 516 21.50 -2.18 26.32
N ALA A 517 20.24 -2.12 25.86
CA ALA A 517 19.44 -3.32 25.55
C ALA A 517 19.07 -3.38 24.06
N LEU A 518 19.77 -4.22 23.30
CA LEU A 518 19.46 -4.52 21.89
C LEU A 518 18.23 -5.47 21.87
N MET A 519 17.01 -4.90 21.81
CA MET A 519 15.73 -5.59 22.03
C MET A 519 15.02 -5.98 20.73
N HIS A 520 14.76 -7.28 20.51
CA HIS A 520 14.15 -7.77 19.27
C HIS A 520 12.61 -7.84 19.30
N ALA A 521 11.99 -7.33 18.24
CA ALA A 521 10.56 -7.09 18.13
C ALA A 521 9.68 -8.36 18.21
N CYS A 522 9.22 -8.64 19.44
CA CYS A 522 8.38 -9.79 19.84
C CYS A 522 8.99 -11.16 19.61
N GLN A 523 10.27 -11.23 19.30
CA GLN A 523 10.98 -12.50 19.22
C GLN A 523 11.56 -12.90 20.59
N SER A 524 11.45 -11.99 21.58
CA SER A 524 12.04 -12.12 22.92
C SER A 524 13.54 -12.40 22.90
N LEU A 525 14.17 -12.02 21.79
CA LEU A 525 15.62 -12.06 21.63
C LEU A 525 16.14 -10.75 22.23
N ALA A 526 17.16 -10.80 23.06
CA ALA A 526 17.87 -9.62 23.53
C ALA A 526 19.35 -9.97 23.77
N LEU A 527 20.28 -9.18 23.25
CA LEU A 527 21.72 -9.48 23.36
C LEU A 527 22.28 -9.29 24.78
N ASP A 528 21.54 -8.58 25.65
CA ASP A 528 21.84 -8.44 27.08
C ASP A 528 21.23 -9.57 27.93
N GLY A 529 20.53 -10.52 27.31
CA GLY A 529 19.85 -11.62 27.99
C GLY A 529 18.59 -11.22 28.77
N SER A 530 18.16 -9.96 28.69
CA SER A 530 17.02 -9.45 29.45
C SER A 530 15.67 -10.03 29.01
N GLY A 531 15.57 -10.50 27.76
CA GLY A 531 14.44 -11.24 27.19
C GLY A 531 13.06 -10.69 27.57
N GLY A 532 12.46 -9.82 26.74
CA GLY A 532 11.16 -9.20 27.02
C GLY A 532 10.00 -9.61 26.10
N ASP A 533 8.77 -9.29 26.53
CA ASP A 533 7.57 -9.30 25.71
C ASP A 533 7.57 -8.11 24.75
N CYS A 534 7.81 -8.36 23.46
CA CYS A 534 7.69 -7.40 22.37
C CYS A 534 8.61 -6.16 22.39
N ALA A 535 9.05 -5.71 21.20
CA ALA A 535 9.49 -4.32 21.08
C ALA A 535 8.28 -3.40 21.34
N ALA A 536 8.53 -2.13 21.66
CA ALA A 536 7.46 -1.16 21.93
C ALA A 536 6.34 -1.27 20.88
N GLN A 537 5.10 -1.40 21.32
CA GLN A 537 3.95 -1.67 20.44
C GLN A 537 3.71 -0.54 19.42
N ALA A 538 4.21 0.66 19.71
CA ALA A 538 4.25 1.80 18.78
C ALA A 538 5.31 1.67 17.64
N VAL A 539 6.11 0.61 17.67
CA VAL A 539 7.35 0.41 16.86
C VAL A 539 7.18 -0.85 15.98
N TYR A 540 5.94 -1.20 15.61
CA TYR A 540 5.68 -2.26 14.64
C TYR A 540 5.96 -1.75 13.23
N HIS A 541 7.16 -2.05 12.74
CA HIS A 541 7.65 -1.60 11.44
C HIS A 541 7.23 -2.54 10.30
N SER A 542 6.66 -1.96 9.24
CA SER A 542 6.50 -2.62 7.94
C SER A 542 7.60 -2.18 6.98
N CYS A 543 8.53 -3.10 6.68
CA CYS A 543 9.65 -3.06 5.72
C CYS A 543 10.45 -1.76 5.47
N LYS A 544 11.73 -1.95 5.13
CA LYS A 544 12.60 -1.07 4.32
C LYS A 544 12.29 0.44 4.32
N GLY A 545 13.04 1.19 5.12
CA GLY A 545 13.03 2.65 5.14
C GLY A 545 12.00 3.26 6.10
N SER A 546 11.01 2.48 6.55
CA SER A 546 10.06 2.88 7.60
C SER A 546 10.61 2.68 9.00
N ASN A 547 11.84 2.16 9.11
CA ASN A 547 12.36 1.60 10.33
C ASN A 547 13.30 2.56 11.07
N HIS A 548 12.89 2.93 12.28
CA HIS A 548 13.78 3.44 13.33
C HIS A 548 14.34 2.31 14.21
N CYS A 549 14.16 1.03 13.82
CA CYS A 549 14.80 -0.10 14.47
C CYS A 549 16.29 0.24 14.68
N ALA A 550 16.78 0.29 15.90
CA ALA A 550 18.20 0.10 16.16
C ALA A 550 18.30 -1.33 16.68
N THR A 551 18.72 -2.29 15.85
CA THR A 551 18.93 -3.70 16.25
C THR A 551 17.69 -4.49 16.68
N GLN A 552 16.48 -3.97 16.45
CA GLN A 552 15.24 -4.55 16.99
C GLN A 552 14.66 -5.73 16.19
N GLY A 553 15.50 -6.53 15.56
CA GLY A 553 15.07 -7.70 14.77
C GLY A 553 15.06 -7.42 13.29
N GLY A 554 15.58 -8.37 12.53
CA GLY A 554 15.66 -8.32 11.08
C GLY A 554 14.53 -9.13 10.45
N CYS A 555 14.03 -8.60 9.34
CA CYS A 555 13.20 -9.12 8.24
C CYS A 555 12.61 -10.54 8.24
N GLY A 556 13.30 -11.53 8.80
CA GLY A 556 13.02 -12.93 8.55
C GLY A 556 13.37 -13.43 7.14
N PHE A 557 13.70 -12.53 6.20
CA PHE A 557 14.34 -12.87 4.93
C PHE A 557 15.76 -12.31 4.85
N VAL A 558 16.58 -12.97 4.05
CA VAL A 558 17.97 -12.61 3.87
C VAL A 558 18.15 -11.34 3.04
N GLN A 559 19.03 -10.48 3.52
CA GLN A 559 19.42 -9.21 2.91
C GLN A 559 20.92 -9.21 2.69
N SER A 560 21.42 -8.72 1.55
CA SER A 560 22.87 -8.60 1.35
C SER A 560 23.48 -7.64 2.37
N VAL A 561 24.66 -7.99 2.93
CA VAL A 561 25.41 -7.10 3.83
C VAL A 561 25.88 -5.80 3.17
N SER A 562 25.93 -5.77 1.83
CA SER A 562 26.25 -4.57 1.05
C SER A 562 25.09 -3.57 0.96
N GLY A 563 23.89 -3.96 1.38
CA GLY A 563 22.64 -3.22 1.13
C GLY A 563 22.26 -3.15 -0.35
N GLY A 564 21.25 -2.33 -0.64
CA GLY A 564 20.83 -2.01 -2.02
C GLY A 564 19.88 -3.03 -2.68
N GLY A 565 19.43 -4.06 -1.96
CA GLY A 565 18.50 -5.08 -2.47
C GLY A 565 17.09 -4.93 -1.93
N ASN A 566 16.10 -5.34 -2.72
CA ASN A 566 14.84 -5.83 -2.17
C ASN A 566 15.14 -7.08 -1.31
N CYS A 567 14.35 -7.37 -0.26
CA CYS A 567 14.43 -8.66 0.47
C CYS A 567 14.53 -9.78 -0.57
N SER A 568 15.20 -10.90 -0.28
CA SER A 568 15.63 -11.97 -1.22
C SER A 568 14.64 -12.50 -2.28
N GLN A 569 13.43 -11.95 -2.35
CA GLN A 569 12.38 -12.19 -3.33
C GLN A 569 11.64 -10.94 -3.87
N SER A 570 11.81 -9.73 -3.31
CA SER A 570 10.99 -8.55 -3.68
C SER A 570 11.49 -7.76 -4.89
N ALA A 571 12.54 -8.17 -5.60
CA ALA A 571 12.84 -7.65 -6.94
C ALA A 571 12.25 -8.61 -7.97
N GLY A 572 10.92 -8.64 -8.04
CA GLY A 572 10.30 -9.41 -9.09
C GLY A 572 8.79 -9.49 -9.21
N SER A 573 7.97 -8.95 -8.31
CA SER A 573 6.52 -8.98 -8.53
C SER A 573 5.82 -7.86 -7.76
N ALA A 574 5.39 -6.80 -8.43
CA ALA A 574 4.45 -5.81 -7.91
C ALA A 574 2.95 -6.27 -7.98
N GLY A 575 2.56 -7.44 -7.43
CA GLY A 575 1.14 -7.85 -7.52
C GLY A 575 0.72 -9.11 -6.78
N SER A 576 1.56 -10.16 -6.79
CA SER A 576 1.23 -11.42 -6.12
C SER A 576 2.24 -11.78 -5.03
N CYS A 577 1.71 -12.20 -3.89
CA CYS A 577 2.41 -12.85 -2.79
C CYS A 577 3.07 -14.16 -3.28
N GLY A 578 4.39 -14.31 -3.10
CA GLY A 578 5.07 -15.62 -3.21
C GLY A 578 6.02 -15.85 -4.40
N HIS A 579 6.71 -14.82 -4.90
CA HIS A 579 7.60 -14.97 -6.06
C HIS A 579 9.09 -15.02 -5.74
N PRO A 580 9.79 -16.16 -5.95
CA PRO A 580 11.23 -16.12 -6.14
C PRO A 580 11.55 -15.54 -7.51
N SER A 581 12.24 -14.39 -7.55
CA SER A 581 13.03 -14.02 -8.71
C SER A 581 14.05 -15.12 -8.98
N THR A 582 14.24 -15.52 -10.23
CA THR A 582 15.42 -16.29 -10.61
C THR A 582 16.65 -15.52 -10.16
N MET A 583 17.39 -16.05 -9.19
CA MET A 583 18.79 -15.70 -9.02
C MET A 583 19.42 -15.90 -10.38
N ALA A 584 19.76 -14.79 -11.06
CA ALA A 584 20.63 -14.86 -12.21
C ALA A 584 21.89 -15.56 -11.73
N SER A 585 22.10 -16.79 -12.21
CA SER A 585 23.40 -17.44 -12.20
C SER A 585 24.40 -16.39 -12.67
N GLY A 586 25.40 -16.13 -11.82
CA GLY A 586 26.21 -14.92 -11.84
C GLY A 586 26.61 -14.43 -13.22
N LYS A 587 26.54 -13.10 -13.41
CA LYS A 587 27.46 -12.47 -14.34
C LYS A 587 28.86 -12.70 -13.79
N GLY A 588 29.65 -13.46 -14.56
CA GLY A 588 31.01 -13.85 -14.25
C GLY A 588 31.89 -12.67 -13.85
N GLY A 589 32.18 -12.60 -12.56
CA GLY A 589 33.37 -11.99 -12.00
C GLY A 589 33.94 -12.98 -11.02
N CYS A 590 35.26 -13.14 -10.98
CA CYS A 590 35.96 -14.02 -10.05
C CYS A 590 35.88 -13.44 -8.61
N GLY A 591 34.68 -13.36 -8.03
CA GLY A 591 34.36 -12.55 -6.86
C GLY A 591 33.93 -13.38 -5.64
N ALA A 592 34.21 -12.84 -4.46
CA ALA A 592 33.86 -13.39 -3.14
C ALA A 592 32.36 -13.77 -3.02
N PRO A 593 31.99 -14.72 -2.14
CA PRO A 593 30.60 -15.12 -1.93
C PRO A 593 29.72 -13.93 -1.53
N THR A 594 28.45 -13.93 -1.98
CA THR A 594 27.44 -12.98 -1.47
C THR A 594 27.11 -13.35 -0.04
N LEU A 595 27.36 -12.43 0.90
CA LEU A 595 27.06 -12.61 2.31
C LEU A 595 25.76 -11.88 2.66
N TYR A 596 24.93 -12.56 3.45
CA TYR A 596 23.66 -12.01 3.93
C TYR A 596 23.77 -11.55 5.39
N SER A 597 22.99 -10.55 5.80
CA SER A 597 22.79 -10.24 7.21
C SER A 597 21.90 -11.31 7.84
N ALA A 598 22.25 -11.76 9.04
CA ALA A 598 21.34 -12.57 9.84
C ALA A 598 20.10 -11.75 10.25
N PRO A 599 18.92 -12.38 10.44
CA PRO A 599 17.84 -11.74 11.17
C PRO A 599 18.40 -11.30 12.53
N ALA A 600 17.98 -10.14 13.02
CA ALA A 600 18.54 -9.45 14.21
C ALA A 600 19.85 -8.67 13.97
N ASP A 601 20.45 -8.78 12.78
CA ASP A 601 21.83 -8.37 12.55
C ASP A 601 22.02 -7.45 11.33
N ASN A 602 21.16 -6.42 11.26
CA ASN A 602 21.12 -5.49 10.13
C ASN A 602 21.38 -4.04 10.55
N ARG A 603 21.98 -3.28 9.63
CA ARG A 603 22.44 -1.90 9.87
C ARG A 603 21.33 -0.86 10.02
N CYS A 604 20.05 -1.26 9.84
CA CYS A 604 18.87 -0.40 9.87
C CYS A 604 18.97 0.83 8.94
N ASN A 605 17.95 1.71 8.88
CA ASN A 605 17.94 2.91 8.01
C ASN A 605 18.07 2.61 6.49
N GLY A 606 17.16 1.78 5.95
CA GLY A 606 17.18 1.35 4.53
C GLY A 606 17.87 0.01 4.26
N PHE A 607 18.51 -0.59 5.28
CA PHE A 607 19.13 -1.92 5.25
C PHE A 607 18.30 -3.01 5.98
N GLY A 608 17.14 -2.63 6.53
CA GLY A 608 16.23 -3.54 7.23
C GLY A 608 15.09 -4.04 6.33
N GLY A 609 14.62 -5.27 6.58
CA GLY A 609 13.55 -5.90 5.79
C GLY A 609 12.22 -6.08 6.54
N CYS A 610 11.41 -7.07 6.13
CA CYS A 610 9.98 -6.90 5.91
C CYS A 610 8.95 -7.37 6.92
N ALA A 611 9.26 -8.20 7.91
CA ALA A 611 8.21 -8.79 8.72
C ALA A 611 8.51 -8.65 10.20
N VAL A 612 7.83 -7.71 10.86
CA VAL A 612 7.84 -7.62 12.31
C VAL A 612 6.39 -7.60 12.82
N PRO A 613 6.00 -8.51 13.75
CA PRO A 613 6.77 -9.65 14.21
C PRO A 613 6.91 -10.76 13.16
N ILE A 614 8.00 -11.53 13.24
CA ILE A 614 8.24 -12.68 12.35
C ILE A 614 7.34 -13.85 12.78
N SER A 615 6.57 -14.39 11.84
CA SER A 615 5.77 -15.61 12.05
C SER A 615 6.64 -16.76 12.55
N ALA A 616 6.13 -17.53 13.52
CA ALA A 616 6.73 -18.78 13.94
C ALA A 616 6.65 -19.87 12.86
N SER A 617 5.81 -19.66 11.84
CA SER A 617 5.71 -20.53 10.67
C SER A 617 6.65 -20.12 9.53
N GLN A 618 7.46 -19.06 9.68
CA GLN A 618 8.33 -18.59 8.60
C GLN A 618 9.52 -19.54 8.33
N LEU A 619 9.59 -20.02 7.09
CA LEU A 619 10.70 -20.81 6.55
C LEU A 619 11.47 -20.04 5.47
N TYR A 620 12.76 -20.35 5.29
CA TYR A 620 13.55 -19.78 4.20
C TYR A 620 13.17 -20.38 2.85
N PRO A 621 12.98 -19.55 1.81
CA PRO A 621 12.69 -20.04 0.46
C PRO A 621 13.95 -20.28 -0.39
N SER A 622 15.13 -19.94 0.13
CA SER A 622 16.43 -20.10 -0.53
C SER A 622 17.50 -20.53 0.49
N SER A 623 18.67 -20.95 0.02
CA SER A 623 19.84 -21.18 0.85
C SER A 623 20.88 -20.08 0.70
N GLY A 624 21.82 -20.01 1.63
CA GLY A 624 22.94 -19.07 1.58
C GLY A 624 23.76 -19.04 2.86
N THR A 625 24.64 -18.04 2.94
CA THR A 625 25.54 -17.85 4.08
C THR A 625 25.37 -16.45 4.65
N MET A 626 25.12 -16.36 5.95
CA MET A 626 25.01 -15.11 6.70
C MET A 626 26.37 -14.74 7.29
N GLN A 627 26.71 -13.45 7.23
CA GLN A 627 27.73 -12.83 8.05
C GLN A 627 27.10 -12.33 9.34
N LEU A 628 27.80 -12.55 10.46
CA LEU A 628 27.39 -12.05 11.76
C LEU A 628 28.08 -10.71 12.09
N PHE A 629 27.41 -9.84 12.84
CA PHE A 629 27.95 -8.59 13.37
C PHE A 629 27.82 -8.53 14.89
N ASP A 630 28.75 -7.79 15.48
CA ASP A 630 28.72 -7.35 16.87
C ASP A 630 28.40 -5.84 16.89
N PHE A 631 27.28 -5.47 17.52
CA PHE A 631 26.87 -4.06 17.62
C PHE A 631 27.47 -3.37 18.83
N LYS A 632 28.16 -2.25 18.60
CA LYS A 632 28.64 -1.37 19.67
C LYS A 632 27.47 -0.74 20.43
N ALA A 633 27.77 -0.18 21.61
CA ALA A 633 26.80 0.53 22.44
C ALA A 633 26.15 1.74 21.74
N ASP A 634 26.77 2.28 20.69
CA ASP A 634 26.21 3.36 19.85
C ASP A 634 25.35 2.84 18.68
N GLY A 635 25.11 1.52 18.60
CA GLY A 635 24.35 0.88 17.54
C GLY A 635 25.14 0.63 16.25
N THR A 636 26.45 0.89 16.22
CA THR A 636 27.29 0.65 15.03
C THR A 636 27.59 -0.85 14.86
N PRO A 637 27.31 -1.45 13.70
CA PRO A 637 27.59 -2.86 13.42
C PRO A 637 29.04 -3.09 12.97
N GLU A 638 29.76 -3.99 13.63
CA GLU A 638 31.09 -4.48 13.19
C GLU A 638 31.06 -5.97 12.84
N PRO A 639 31.69 -6.42 11.74
CA PRO A 639 31.75 -7.85 11.43
C PRO A 639 32.30 -8.65 12.61
N LEU A 640 31.57 -9.68 13.04
CA LEU A 640 32.05 -10.61 14.03
C LEU A 640 33.20 -11.40 13.43
N THR A 641 34.36 -11.40 14.09
CA THR A 641 35.55 -12.10 13.62
C THR A 641 36.06 -13.10 14.64
N SER A 642 36.72 -14.14 14.14
CA SER A 642 37.43 -15.12 14.97
C SER A 642 38.84 -15.34 14.43
N THR A 643 39.73 -15.84 15.28
CA THR A 643 41.11 -16.14 14.91
C THR A 643 41.24 -17.62 14.59
N GLU A 644 41.57 -17.92 13.32
CA GLU A 644 41.90 -19.27 12.86
C GLU A 644 43.39 -19.31 12.50
N GLY A 645 44.23 -19.77 13.43
CA GLY A 645 45.68 -19.70 13.29
C GLY A 645 46.19 -18.25 13.36
N ASP A 646 46.90 -17.79 12.33
CA ASP A 646 47.37 -16.40 12.21
C ASP A 646 46.39 -15.49 11.42
N ALA A 647 45.24 -16.02 10.98
CA ALA A 647 44.28 -15.30 10.15
C ALA A 647 43.03 -14.87 10.94
N THR A 648 42.57 -13.65 10.68
CA THR A 648 41.25 -13.17 11.12
C THR A 648 40.21 -13.54 10.07
N VAL A 649 39.22 -14.33 10.46
CA VAL A 649 38.13 -14.76 9.58
C VAL A 649 36.79 -14.19 10.06
N ILE A 650 35.91 -13.90 9.10
CA ILE A 650 34.54 -13.47 9.39
C ILE A 650 33.74 -14.68 9.86
N VAL A 651 33.03 -14.52 10.99
CA VAL A 651 32.14 -15.56 11.49
C VAL A 651 30.86 -15.58 10.66
N THR A 652 30.53 -16.76 10.14
CA THR A 652 29.35 -16.97 9.31
C THR A 652 28.38 -18.00 9.89
N LEU A 653 27.16 -18.02 9.36
CA LEU A 653 26.12 -19.00 9.64
C LEU A 653 25.39 -19.37 8.35
N ASP A 654 25.35 -20.64 8.00
CA ASP A 654 24.62 -21.11 6.82
C ASP A 654 23.13 -21.31 7.13
N PHE A 655 22.29 -21.18 6.11
CA PHE A 655 20.87 -21.52 6.13
C PHE A 655 20.47 -22.21 4.83
N ALA A 656 19.47 -23.09 4.91
CA ALA A 656 18.94 -23.88 3.81
C ALA A 656 17.46 -23.56 3.52
N VAL A 657 16.99 -23.98 2.35
CA VAL A 657 15.57 -23.96 2.00
C VAL A 657 14.80 -24.81 3.02
N GLY A 658 13.72 -24.25 3.60
CA GLY A 658 12.90 -24.93 4.59
C GLY A 658 13.41 -24.81 6.03
N ASP A 659 14.55 -24.16 6.27
CA ASP A 659 15.00 -23.86 7.63
C ASP A 659 14.09 -22.84 8.30
N SER A 660 13.84 -23.01 9.60
CA SER A 660 13.09 -22.05 10.41
C SER A 660 13.88 -20.76 10.53
N VAL A 661 13.25 -19.67 10.12
CA VAL A 661 13.84 -18.33 10.22
C VAL A 661 14.16 -17.97 11.66
N TYR A 662 13.28 -18.35 12.59
CA TYR A 662 13.49 -18.11 14.01
C TYR A 662 14.69 -18.91 14.57
N ASP A 663 14.87 -20.14 14.10
CA ASP A 663 15.93 -21.02 14.58
C ASP A 663 17.29 -20.51 14.12
N VAL A 664 17.39 -20.06 12.87
CA VAL A 664 18.60 -19.43 12.33
C VAL A 664 18.89 -18.10 13.04
N ALA A 665 17.87 -17.28 13.31
CA ALA A 665 18.02 -16.05 14.08
C ALA A 665 18.54 -16.31 15.51
N TRP A 666 18.02 -17.35 16.16
CA TRP A 666 18.49 -17.79 17.47
C TRP A 666 19.96 -18.23 17.42
N GLY A 667 20.33 -19.05 16.44
CA GLY A 667 21.72 -19.51 16.28
C GLY A 667 22.70 -18.36 16.00
N ALA A 668 22.26 -17.32 15.27
CA ALA A 668 23.04 -16.09 15.10
C ALA A 668 23.24 -15.36 16.44
N LEU A 669 22.16 -15.18 17.22
CA LEU A 669 22.23 -14.56 18.54
C LEU A 669 23.14 -15.33 19.50
N GLU A 670 23.04 -16.65 19.55
CA GLU A 670 23.90 -17.48 20.42
C GLU A 670 25.39 -17.29 20.11
N LYS A 671 25.75 -17.21 18.82
CA LYS A 671 27.13 -16.97 18.38
C LYS A 671 27.65 -15.61 18.83
N VAL A 672 26.84 -14.55 18.68
CA VAL A 672 27.21 -13.20 19.14
C VAL A 672 27.28 -13.13 20.66
N TRP A 673 26.32 -13.75 21.35
CA TRP A 673 26.27 -13.79 22.80
C TRP A 673 27.48 -14.52 23.40
N ALA A 674 27.87 -15.66 22.82
CA ALA A 674 29.04 -16.42 23.25
C ALA A 674 30.35 -15.65 23.03
N HIS A 675 30.42 -14.84 21.97
CA HIS A 675 31.54 -13.94 21.73
C HIS A 675 31.65 -12.84 22.81
N ARG A 676 30.52 -12.20 23.16
CA ARG A 676 30.48 -11.16 24.19
C ARG A 676 30.70 -11.68 25.61
N ASN A 677 30.30 -12.92 25.88
CA ASN A 677 30.26 -13.51 27.22
C ASN A 677 31.02 -14.84 27.29
N PRO A 678 32.34 -14.85 27.09
CA PRO A 678 33.12 -16.08 27.08
C PRO A 678 33.02 -16.81 28.42
N GLY A 679 32.65 -18.09 28.39
CA GLY A 679 32.56 -18.96 29.57
C GLY A 679 31.22 -18.90 30.33
N GLN A 680 30.26 -18.10 29.87
CA GLN A 680 28.89 -18.14 30.41
C GLN A 680 28.06 -19.27 29.76
N PRO A 681 27.00 -19.79 30.43
CA PRO A 681 26.12 -20.80 29.86
C PRO A 681 25.19 -20.22 28.79
N ALA A 682 24.99 -20.97 27.68
CA ALA A 682 24.10 -20.56 26.61
C ALA A 682 22.71 -20.14 27.11
N LEU A 683 22.14 -19.13 26.47
CA LEU A 683 20.80 -18.66 26.78
C LEU A 683 19.75 -19.74 26.48
N ALA A 684 18.62 -19.69 27.18
CA ALA A 684 17.48 -20.54 26.84
C ALA A 684 16.71 -19.92 25.68
N LYS A 685 16.48 -20.70 24.62
CA LYS A 685 15.69 -20.24 23.47
C LYS A 685 14.25 -19.93 23.90
N PRO A 686 13.75 -18.69 23.67
CA PRO A 686 12.36 -18.36 23.98
C PRO A 686 11.37 -19.19 23.15
N LEU A 687 10.20 -19.45 23.73
CA LEU A 687 9.08 -19.99 22.96
C LEU A 687 8.45 -18.88 22.12
N PRO A 688 7.94 -19.18 20.91
CA PRO A 688 7.17 -18.21 20.15
C PRO A 688 5.92 -17.75 20.92
N THR A 689 5.65 -16.45 20.90
CA THR A 689 4.42 -15.90 21.48
C THR A 689 3.19 -16.35 20.69
N THR A 690 2.01 -16.29 21.32
CA THR A 690 0.72 -16.58 20.67
C THR A 690 0.54 -15.79 19.36
N LEU A 691 0.92 -14.50 19.35
CA LEU A 691 0.89 -13.68 18.14
C LEU A 691 1.76 -14.24 17.02
N ARG A 692 2.99 -14.66 17.33
CA ARG A 692 3.90 -15.23 16.32
C ARG A 692 3.41 -16.57 15.80
N ILE A 693 2.77 -17.38 16.63
CA ILE A 693 2.17 -18.65 16.21
C ILE A 693 0.99 -18.40 15.25
N ALA A 694 0.14 -17.41 15.54
CA ALA A 694 -1.02 -17.09 14.73
C ALA A 694 -0.71 -16.40 13.39
N LEU A 695 0.40 -15.66 13.31
CA LEU A 695 0.77 -14.90 12.11
C LEU A 695 1.04 -15.82 10.91
N PRO A 696 0.54 -15.48 9.71
CA PRO A 696 0.96 -16.16 8.49
C PRO A 696 2.45 -15.93 8.23
N PRO A 697 3.16 -16.92 7.66
CA PRO A 697 4.45 -16.66 7.02
C PRO A 697 4.28 -15.52 6.02
N SER A 698 5.22 -14.60 6.01
CA SER A 698 5.34 -13.63 4.94
C SER A 698 5.81 -14.35 3.67
N THR A 699 5.32 -13.89 2.53
CA THR A 699 5.56 -14.49 1.20
C THR A 699 6.60 -13.70 0.42
#